data_AF-A0A9N8YPP3-F1
#
_entry.id   AF-A0A9N8YPP3-F1
#
_cell.length_a   1.000
_cell.length_b   1.000
_cell.length_c   1.000
_cell.angle_alpha   90.00
_cell.angle_beta   90.00
_cell.angle_gamma   90.00
#
_symmetry.space_group_name_H-M   'P 1'
#
loop_
_entity.id
_entity.type
_entity.pdbx_description
1 polymer ?
#
loop_
_entity_poly.entity_id
_entity_poly.type
_entity_poly.pdbx_seq_one_letter_code
_entity_poly.pdbx_strand_id
1 'polypeptide(L)'
;MVELKFKYDVLLYIVISLSCFIPISIQQAYDDGDGSLLDDVPPIWICNGTDLKTRSYDGTCNNLVHTNWGAINRVFDRGFFDPYYDDYFTGSPVSLIDTRLISNLLADSGQPPSFTGNPLGDDILTTTRKTVFETFFGQFINHDLEEAATQSDVPGFVIADTSADPVFNNQSNNMWNPTQSPYMTITLSLGRIINSTLYPVNKGNSYLDLSNIYGNNDDDAMKLRTRENGMMSLSNYVTNGGVYNKAILNTTVANMAPSPQETDIFPNLSAPQINVLDAMVSGDTRASENIQLAIIHTIWIREHNFQAQKILQENPDLAGKDEEIYQRARRITIAEYQHVVFDEYLPAAIGFRMPQYAGYDENIYVDTTTYFSTAAFRYGHSNVRPYNIVDGCTGELVALHPDYESTSSHPNRFFYVGRSIGVDPPPNSGLTREQLDYTPARMIALASGTGNGVDNIVTSMLREPTAEFDIMFSNALRHMPGIIDLFAIDIARGRLNGLQPYNVYRTAYHPAGDVYNNRACDINAAEDPVECFSVITSNATLASNLQYLYKKVNFIDAIVGMFAEDKQASTSPLPPTITNILREEFEKKRMGDRFWYEGKEFTAQEIAAIKAVTMKQIIERNTNVINVQVNPFKNPGANETPPSVGNCGKGKDPEPKVPAKGKDPEAAKVPAKAKDPGPAKGPAKGKTPTPS
;
A
#
# COMPACT_ATOMS: atom_id res chain seq x y z
N MET A 1 -62.75 -17.54 18.28
CA MET A 1 -61.43 -18.18 18.01
C MET A 1 -61.05 -18.21 16.52
N VAL A 2 -61.88 -17.72 15.59
CA VAL A 2 -61.49 -17.51 14.18
C VAL A 2 -61.22 -16.02 13.86
N GLU A 3 -61.75 -15.08 14.66
CA GLU A 3 -61.50 -13.63 14.49
C GLU A 3 -60.20 -13.10 15.14
N LEU A 4 -59.55 -13.87 16.03
CA LEU A 4 -58.24 -13.49 16.58
C LEU A 4 -57.06 -13.89 15.67
N LYS A 5 -57.28 -14.81 14.72
CA LYS A 5 -56.26 -15.23 13.75
C LYS A 5 -56.11 -14.23 12.60
N PHE A 6 -57.22 -13.67 12.13
CA PHE A 6 -57.22 -12.70 11.04
C PHE A 6 -56.59 -11.33 11.40
N LYS A 7 -56.60 -10.95 12.69
CA LYS A 7 -55.93 -9.72 13.16
C LYS A 7 -54.42 -9.89 13.37
N TYR A 8 -53.91 -11.12 13.54
CA TYR A 8 -52.47 -11.38 13.66
C TYR A 8 -51.80 -11.52 12.29
N ASP A 9 -52.46 -12.14 11.31
CA ASP A 9 -51.88 -12.31 9.97
C ASP A 9 -51.83 -10.99 9.18
N VAL A 10 -52.77 -10.06 9.40
CA VAL A 10 -52.76 -8.72 8.80
C VAL A 10 -51.75 -7.78 9.47
N LEU A 11 -51.49 -7.92 10.79
CA LEU A 11 -50.43 -7.16 11.44
C LEU A 11 -49.03 -7.65 11.05
N LEU A 12 -48.84 -8.96 10.86
CA LEU A 12 -47.55 -9.53 10.46
C LEU A 12 -47.18 -9.15 9.02
N TYR A 13 -48.16 -9.11 8.10
CA TYR A 13 -47.93 -8.63 6.73
C TYR A 13 -47.69 -7.11 6.65
N ILE A 14 -48.34 -6.32 7.51
CA ILE A 14 -48.13 -4.86 7.56
C ILE A 14 -46.78 -4.50 8.20
N VAL A 15 -46.29 -5.27 9.18
CA VAL A 15 -44.95 -5.07 9.76
C VAL A 15 -43.83 -5.55 8.81
N ILE A 16 -44.06 -6.58 8.00
CA ILE A 16 -43.12 -7.05 6.96
C ILE A 16 -43.13 -6.14 5.71
N SER A 17 -44.24 -5.46 5.41
CA SER A 17 -44.35 -4.58 4.23
C SER A 17 -44.03 -3.11 4.51
N LEU A 18 -44.05 -2.66 5.77
CA LEU A 18 -43.65 -1.29 6.17
C LEU A 18 -42.19 -1.19 6.64
N SER A 19 -41.46 -2.31 6.72
CA SER A 19 -40.00 -2.32 6.92
C SER A 19 -39.20 -2.19 5.60
N CYS A 20 -39.89 -2.14 4.45
CA CYS A 20 -39.28 -1.96 3.12
C CYS A 20 -39.30 -0.52 2.57
N PHE A 21 -39.68 0.46 3.37
CA PHE A 21 -39.47 1.87 3.04
C PHE A 21 -39.00 2.60 4.28
N ILE A 22 -37.77 2.29 4.70
CA ILE A 22 -36.96 3.34 5.31
C ILE A 22 -36.81 4.38 4.21
N PRO A 23 -37.27 5.64 4.38
CA PRO A 23 -36.69 6.70 3.59
C PRO A 23 -35.23 6.67 4.03
N ILE A 24 -34.37 6.02 3.24
CA ILE A 24 -32.94 6.18 3.36
C ILE A 24 -32.74 7.63 2.95
N SER A 25 -32.89 8.49 3.95
CA SER A 25 -32.31 9.81 3.96
C SER A 25 -30.86 9.57 3.57
N ILE A 26 -30.52 10.08 2.40
CA ILE A 26 -29.16 10.28 1.92
C ILE A 26 -28.54 11.24 2.92
N GLN A 27 -28.06 10.73 4.05
CA GLN A 27 -27.30 11.46 5.07
C GLN A 27 -27.00 10.54 6.25
N GLN A 28 -25.76 10.66 6.74
CA GLN A 28 -25.22 10.14 8.01
C GLN A 28 -24.53 8.77 7.88
N ALA A 29 -23.29 8.58 8.33
CA ALA A 29 -22.34 9.47 8.99
C ALA A 29 -20.91 9.04 8.65
N TYR A 30 -20.02 10.03 8.56
CA TYR A 30 -18.59 9.86 8.69
C TYR A 30 -18.25 10.19 10.15
N ASP A 31 -17.40 9.36 10.77
CA ASP A 31 -16.67 9.75 11.97
C ASP A 31 -15.18 9.59 11.68
N ASP A 32 -14.56 10.67 11.22
CA ASP A 32 -13.11 10.88 11.25
C ASP A 32 -12.67 11.79 12.40
N GLY A 33 -13.56 12.05 13.35
CA GLY A 33 -13.32 13.01 14.42
C GLY A 33 -13.46 14.48 14.02
N ASP A 34 -13.79 14.83 12.77
CA ASP A 34 -13.99 16.23 12.33
C ASP A 34 -15.43 16.58 11.93
N GLY A 35 -16.25 15.59 11.59
CA GLY A 35 -17.69 15.76 11.33
C GLY A 35 -18.05 16.29 9.94
N SER A 36 -17.15 16.22 8.97
CA SER A 36 -17.43 16.60 7.57
C SER A 36 -18.21 15.49 6.82
N LEU A 37 -19.29 15.86 6.13
CA LEU A 37 -20.07 14.96 5.28
C LEU A 37 -19.42 14.87 3.88
N LEU A 38 -19.45 13.69 3.25
CA LEU A 38 -19.14 13.50 1.81
C LEU A 38 -20.05 14.30 0.84
N ASP A 39 -21.01 15.04 1.40
CA ASP A 39 -22.05 15.78 0.68
C ASP A 39 -21.55 17.08 0.01
N ASP A 40 -20.34 17.55 0.34
CA ASP A 40 -19.77 18.65 -0.41
C ASP A 40 -19.03 18.13 -1.66
N VAL A 41 -19.49 18.58 -2.83
CA VAL A 41 -18.62 18.61 -4.03
C VAL A 41 -17.36 19.32 -3.57
N PRO A 42 -16.15 18.72 -3.72
CA PRO A 42 -14.92 19.40 -3.33
C PRO A 42 -14.97 20.80 -3.92
N PRO A 43 -14.87 21.86 -3.10
CA PRO A 43 -15.09 23.21 -3.59
C PRO A 43 -14.21 23.43 -4.83
N ILE A 44 -14.73 24.15 -5.83
CA ILE A 44 -13.88 24.56 -6.95
C ILE A 44 -12.81 25.47 -6.36
N TRP A 45 -11.62 24.89 -6.13
CA TRP A 45 -10.51 25.60 -5.52
C TRP A 45 -10.01 26.65 -6.51
N ILE A 46 -9.95 27.89 -6.03
CA ILE A 46 -9.39 29.01 -6.78
C ILE A 46 -7.88 29.01 -6.53
N CYS A 47 -7.12 28.47 -7.47
CA CYS A 47 -5.67 28.40 -7.39
C CYS A 47 -5.04 29.78 -7.52
N ASN A 48 -4.64 30.38 -6.40
CA ASN A 48 -4.04 31.72 -6.35
C ASN A 48 -2.72 31.71 -5.56
N GLY A 49 -1.76 32.54 -5.96
CA GLY A 49 -0.56 32.78 -5.14
C GLY A 49 0.42 31.60 -5.09
N THR A 50 0.68 31.09 -3.88
CA THR A 50 1.69 30.06 -3.57
C THR A 50 1.31 28.67 -4.07
N ASP A 51 0.03 28.35 -4.23
CA ASP A 51 -0.50 27.05 -4.68
C ASP A 51 -0.07 26.69 -6.12
N LEU A 52 0.39 27.70 -6.87
CA LEU A 52 0.98 27.52 -8.19
C LEU A 52 2.46 27.13 -8.15
N LYS A 53 3.17 27.46 -7.05
CA LYS A 53 4.63 27.31 -6.89
C LYS A 53 5.03 26.13 -6.01
N THR A 54 4.18 25.77 -5.06
CA THR A 54 4.37 24.62 -4.17
C THR A 54 3.18 23.70 -4.31
N ARG A 55 3.44 22.40 -4.38
CA ARG A 55 2.41 21.39 -4.39
C ARG A 55 1.62 21.43 -3.08
N SER A 56 0.29 21.40 -3.15
CA SER A 56 -0.54 21.21 -1.95
C SER A 56 -0.33 19.81 -1.35
N TYR A 57 -0.86 19.55 -0.15
CA TYR A 57 -0.83 18.20 0.43
C TYR A 57 -2.00 17.35 -0.05
N ASP A 58 -3.12 18.00 -0.35
CA ASP A 58 -4.38 17.35 -0.71
C ASP A 58 -4.52 17.03 -2.20
N GLY A 59 -3.52 17.38 -3.02
CA GLY A 59 -3.51 17.19 -4.48
C GLY A 59 -4.25 18.26 -5.29
N THR A 60 -4.91 19.22 -4.66
CA THR A 60 -5.58 20.33 -5.38
C THR A 60 -4.59 21.22 -6.13
N CYS A 61 -5.11 21.94 -7.12
CA CYS A 61 -4.35 22.91 -7.93
C CYS A 61 -3.15 22.35 -8.71
N ASN A 62 -2.98 21.03 -8.78
CA ASN A 62 -2.03 20.40 -9.68
C ASN A 62 -2.44 20.66 -11.14
N ASN A 63 -3.65 20.27 -11.52
CA ASN A 63 -4.25 20.67 -12.79
C ASN A 63 -4.90 22.05 -12.67
N LEU A 64 -4.58 22.98 -13.56
CA LEU A 64 -5.08 24.37 -13.47
C LEU A 64 -6.45 24.59 -14.12
N VAL A 65 -6.88 23.67 -15.00
CA VAL A 65 -8.21 23.68 -15.62
C VAL A 65 -9.21 22.94 -14.72
N HIS A 66 -8.78 21.80 -14.20
CA HIS A 66 -9.56 20.92 -13.35
C HIS A 66 -8.92 20.83 -11.96
N THR A 67 -9.10 21.87 -11.16
CA THR A 67 -8.34 22.13 -9.93
C THR A 67 -8.47 21.09 -8.83
N ASN A 68 -9.39 20.14 -8.96
CA ASN A 68 -9.57 19.05 -8.02
C ASN A 68 -9.14 17.68 -8.57
N TRP A 69 -8.72 17.52 -9.83
CA TRP A 69 -8.27 16.20 -10.31
C TRP A 69 -7.09 15.69 -9.48
N GLY A 70 -7.14 14.42 -9.11
CA GLY A 70 -6.18 13.74 -8.24
C GLY A 70 -6.24 14.12 -6.76
N ALA A 71 -7.12 15.02 -6.35
CA ALA A 71 -7.23 15.42 -4.95
C ALA A 71 -7.87 14.33 -4.06
N ILE A 72 -7.70 14.45 -2.75
CA ILE A 72 -8.32 13.56 -1.76
C ILE A 72 -9.87 13.58 -1.82
N ASN A 73 -10.48 12.54 -1.25
CA ASN A 73 -11.93 12.37 -1.11
C ASN A 73 -12.72 12.41 -2.44
N ARG A 74 -12.02 12.11 -3.53
CA ARG A 74 -12.59 11.90 -4.86
C ARG A 74 -12.96 10.45 -5.07
N VAL A 75 -13.85 10.22 -6.03
CA VAL A 75 -14.19 8.85 -6.42
C VAL A 75 -13.03 8.23 -7.19
N PHE A 76 -12.80 6.93 -7.03
CA PHE A 76 -11.89 6.20 -7.91
C PHE A 76 -12.38 6.30 -9.36
N ASP A 77 -11.44 6.47 -10.29
CA ASP A 77 -11.74 6.42 -11.72
C ASP A 77 -12.16 5.00 -12.12
N ARG A 78 -13.16 4.87 -12.98
CA ARG A 78 -13.53 3.58 -13.59
C ARG A 78 -13.00 3.44 -15.02
N GLY A 79 -12.30 4.45 -15.54
CA GLY A 79 -11.85 4.49 -16.92
C GLY A 79 -13.03 4.38 -17.87
N PHE A 80 -12.96 3.41 -18.79
CA PHE A 80 -14.02 3.16 -19.77
C PHE A 80 -15.01 2.06 -19.33
N PHE A 81 -14.91 1.57 -18.09
CA PHE A 81 -15.71 0.44 -17.62
C PHE A 81 -16.89 0.90 -16.77
N ASP A 82 -18.06 0.34 -17.07
CA ASP A 82 -19.21 0.51 -16.19
C ASP A 82 -19.00 -0.25 -14.86
N PRO A 83 -19.63 0.18 -13.77
CA PRO A 83 -19.72 -0.60 -12.53
C PRO A 83 -20.52 -1.90 -12.74
N TYR A 84 -20.10 -2.97 -12.08
CA TYR A 84 -20.76 -4.29 -12.14
C TYR A 84 -21.42 -4.66 -10.80
N TYR A 85 -22.72 -4.40 -10.70
CA TYR A 85 -23.56 -4.69 -9.52
C TYR A 85 -24.85 -5.42 -9.92
N ASP A 86 -25.36 -6.31 -9.07
CA ASP A 86 -26.55 -7.14 -9.36
C ASP A 86 -27.82 -6.30 -9.48
N ASP A 87 -27.93 -5.34 -8.57
CA ASP A 87 -29.04 -4.41 -8.53
C ASP A 87 -28.83 -3.22 -9.47
N TYR A 88 -27.67 -3.09 -10.14
CA TYR A 88 -27.27 -1.89 -10.90
C TYR A 88 -27.32 -0.57 -10.10
N PHE A 89 -27.60 -0.62 -8.79
CA PHE A 89 -28.00 0.54 -7.99
C PHE A 89 -27.17 0.72 -6.71
N THR A 90 -27.34 -0.16 -5.72
CA THR A 90 -26.90 0.10 -4.33
C THR A 90 -25.56 -0.50 -3.96
N GLY A 91 -24.91 -1.20 -4.90
CA GLY A 91 -23.59 -1.82 -4.68
C GLY A 91 -23.67 -3.32 -4.34
N SER A 92 -24.81 -3.97 -4.61
CA SER A 92 -24.98 -5.40 -4.34
C SER A 92 -24.09 -6.22 -5.30
N PRO A 93 -23.26 -7.15 -4.79
CA PRO A 93 -22.34 -7.92 -5.64
C PRO A 93 -23.09 -8.94 -6.52
N VAL A 94 -22.68 -9.09 -7.78
CA VAL A 94 -23.31 -10.01 -8.76
C VAL A 94 -23.05 -11.49 -8.47
N SER A 95 -21.93 -11.81 -7.81
CA SER A 95 -21.55 -13.17 -7.47
C SER A 95 -21.57 -13.39 -5.96
N LEU A 96 -22.30 -14.43 -5.54
CA LEU A 96 -22.38 -14.88 -4.15
C LEU A 96 -21.55 -16.14 -3.89
N ILE A 97 -20.63 -16.51 -4.81
CA ILE A 97 -19.70 -17.62 -4.53
C ILE A 97 -18.89 -17.24 -3.28
N ASP A 98 -18.92 -18.10 -2.26
CA ASP A 98 -18.19 -17.89 -1.02
C ASP A 98 -16.71 -17.57 -1.32
N THR A 99 -16.25 -16.42 -0.83
CA THR A 99 -14.89 -15.92 -1.15
C THR A 99 -13.80 -16.75 -0.47
N ARG A 100 -14.09 -17.33 0.69
CA ARG A 100 -13.19 -18.25 1.39
C ARG A 100 -13.13 -19.59 0.67
N LEU A 101 -14.23 -20.06 0.08
CA LEU A 101 -14.22 -21.25 -0.79
C LEU A 101 -13.31 -21.04 -2.01
N ILE A 102 -13.40 -19.88 -2.68
CA ILE A 102 -12.50 -19.55 -3.79
C ILE A 102 -11.06 -19.54 -3.31
N SER A 103 -10.78 -18.84 -2.21
CA SER A 103 -9.44 -18.78 -1.61
C SER A 103 -8.90 -20.18 -1.30
N ASN A 104 -9.70 -21.06 -0.67
CA ASN A 104 -9.31 -22.43 -0.32
C ASN A 104 -9.03 -23.30 -1.55
N LEU A 105 -9.83 -23.17 -2.61
CA LEU A 105 -9.68 -24.03 -3.79
C LEU A 105 -8.60 -23.55 -4.75
N LEU A 106 -8.35 -22.23 -4.79
CA LEU A 106 -7.48 -21.61 -5.80
C LEU A 106 -6.16 -21.07 -5.25
N ALA A 107 -6.08 -20.68 -3.99
CA ALA A 107 -4.92 -19.99 -3.41
C ALA A 107 -4.23 -20.78 -2.29
N ASP A 108 -4.60 -22.05 -2.11
CA ASP A 108 -3.96 -22.92 -1.11
C ASP A 108 -2.61 -23.42 -1.55
N SER A 109 -1.59 -23.01 -0.78
CA SER A 109 -0.23 -23.53 -0.84
C SER A 109 -0.13 -25.00 -0.41
N GLY A 110 -1.25 -25.63 -0.03
CA GLY A 110 -1.34 -27.05 0.32
C GLY A 110 -0.74 -27.40 1.68
N GLN A 111 -0.45 -26.39 2.51
CA GLN A 111 0.15 -26.59 3.83
C GLN A 111 -0.89 -26.38 4.94
N PRO A 112 -1.06 -27.32 5.88
CA PRO A 112 -1.92 -27.10 7.04
C PRO A 112 -1.35 -25.99 7.94
N PRO A 113 -2.20 -25.15 8.56
CA PRO A 113 -1.75 -24.07 9.44
C PRO A 113 -1.36 -24.65 10.80
N SER A 114 -0.10 -25.03 10.99
CA SER A 114 0.35 -25.48 12.32
C SER A 114 1.27 -24.52 13.04
N PHE A 115 1.92 -23.55 12.37
CA PHE A 115 3.00 -22.69 12.93
C PHE A 115 4.08 -23.45 13.76
N THR A 116 4.07 -24.79 13.69
CA THR A 116 4.90 -25.78 14.37
C THR A 116 4.96 -26.97 13.41
N GLY A 117 5.86 -26.89 12.46
CA GLY A 117 5.94 -27.81 11.33
C GLY A 117 6.68 -27.15 10.18
N ASN A 118 7.77 -27.79 9.75
CA ASN A 118 8.79 -27.30 8.84
C ASN A 118 8.25 -26.31 7.78
N PRO A 119 8.51 -25.00 7.88
CA PRO A 119 8.19 -24.05 6.84
C PRO A 119 9.29 -24.13 5.77
N LEU A 120 9.32 -25.26 5.07
CA LEU A 120 9.74 -25.39 3.68
C LEU A 120 8.57 -25.98 2.89
N GLY A 121 7.34 -25.54 3.18
CA GLY A 121 6.30 -25.61 2.18
C GLY A 121 6.68 -24.65 1.06
N ASP A 122 7.23 -25.19 -0.03
CA ASP A 122 6.74 -25.11 -1.42
C ASP A 122 6.26 -23.76 -2.00
N ASP A 123 6.44 -22.60 -1.36
CA ASP A 123 6.30 -21.32 -2.06
C ASP A 123 7.38 -21.30 -3.16
N ILE A 124 6.95 -21.42 -4.41
CA ILE A 124 7.84 -21.35 -5.55
C ILE A 124 8.49 -19.97 -5.48
N LEU A 125 9.81 -19.91 -5.29
CA LEU A 125 10.51 -18.64 -5.24
C LEU A 125 10.49 -17.97 -6.60
N THR A 126 10.45 -16.64 -6.61
CA THR A 126 10.40 -15.92 -7.88
C THR A 126 11.58 -16.24 -8.79
N THR A 127 11.26 -16.55 -10.04
CA THR A 127 12.19 -16.74 -11.15
C THR A 127 12.76 -15.42 -11.68
N THR A 128 12.15 -14.30 -11.30
CA THR A 128 12.52 -12.94 -11.75
C THR A 128 13.48 -12.21 -10.81
N ARG A 129 13.92 -12.90 -9.74
CA ARG A 129 14.86 -12.38 -8.73
C ARG A 129 14.37 -11.11 -8.03
N LYS A 130 13.05 -10.93 -7.85
CA LYS A 130 12.52 -9.82 -7.04
C LYS A 130 12.87 -10.05 -5.57
N THR A 131 13.31 -9.00 -4.88
CA THR A 131 13.59 -9.03 -3.45
C THR A 131 12.33 -8.80 -2.63
N VAL A 132 12.33 -9.27 -1.39
CA VAL A 132 11.27 -8.91 -0.43
C VAL A 132 11.15 -7.38 -0.29
N PHE A 133 12.25 -6.64 -0.44
CA PHE A 133 12.23 -5.18 -0.47
C PHE A 133 11.33 -4.60 -1.57
N GLU A 134 11.29 -5.23 -2.76
CA GLU A 134 10.43 -4.80 -3.87
C GLU A 134 8.95 -4.86 -3.50
N THR A 135 8.51 -5.93 -2.86
CA THR A 135 7.09 -6.11 -2.52
C THR A 135 6.60 -5.06 -1.52
N PHE A 136 7.38 -4.79 -0.47
CA PHE A 136 7.00 -3.77 0.53
C PHE A 136 7.22 -2.34 0.03
N PHE A 137 8.15 -2.10 -0.89
CA PHE A 137 8.22 -0.82 -1.59
C PHE A 137 7.04 -0.61 -2.54
N GLY A 138 6.54 -1.68 -3.16
CA GLY A 138 5.29 -1.65 -3.92
C GLY A 138 4.08 -1.30 -3.06
N GLN A 139 3.98 -1.86 -1.85
CA GLN A 139 2.98 -1.46 -0.86
C GLN A 139 3.11 0.03 -0.48
N PHE A 140 4.34 0.50 -0.22
CA PHE A 140 4.60 1.92 0.05
C PHE A 140 4.11 2.83 -1.09
N ILE A 141 4.36 2.47 -2.35
CA ILE A 141 3.84 3.21 -3.52
C ILE A 141 2.32 3.18 -3.58
N ASN A 142 1.70 2.02 -3.34
CA ASN A 142 0.24 1.91 -3.35
C ASN A 142 -0.40 2.83 -2.30
N HIS A 143 0.18 2.91 -1.10
CA HIS A 143 -0.31 3.77 -0.03
C HIS A 143 -0.15 5.27 -0.34
N ASP A 144 0.71 5.65 -1.28
CA ASP A 144 0.84 7.03 -1.77
C ASP A 144 -0.27 7.40 -2.77
N LEU A 145 -0.81 6.41 -3.49
CA LEU A 145 -1.78 6.62 -4.57
C LEU A 145 -3.23 6.44 -4.15
N GLU A 146 -3.47 5.69 -3.07
CA GLU A 146 -4.83 5.44 -2.59
C GLU A 146 -4.95 4.98 -1.14
N GLU A 147 -6.11 5.32 -0.57
CA GLU A 147 -6.69 4.72 0.63
C GLU A 147 -8.21 4.61 0.43
N ALA A 148 -8.74 3.40 0.23
CA ALA A 148 -10.17 3.22 0.07
C ALA A 148 -10.96 3.67 1.33
N ALA A 149 -11.95 4.55 1.14
CA ALA A 149 -12.86 4.94 2.22
C ALA A 149 -13.78 3.77 2.61
N THR A 150 -14.03 3.57 3.91
CA THR A 150 -14.87 2.49 4.45
C THR A 150 -15.94 3.00 5.39
N GLN A 151 -17.08 2.31 5.44
CA GLN A 151 -18.21 2.64 6.33
C GLN A 151 -18.02 1.97 7.71
N SER A 152 -17.34 2.63 8.65
CA SER A 152 -16.96 2.06 9.95
C SER A 152 -18.14 1.74 10.88
N ASP A 153 -19.27 2.46 10.76
CA ASP A 153 -20.40 2.39 11.70
C ASP A 153 -21.52 1.43 11.29
N VAL A 154 -21.35 0.67 10.20
CA VAL A 154 -22.33 -0.30 9.73
C VAL A 154 -21.86 -1.74 9.99
N PRO A 155 -22.78 -2.67 10.27
CA PRO A 155 -22.45 -4.09 10.33
C PRO A 155 -21.73 -4.54 9.05
N GLY A 156 -20.62 -5.26 9.21
CA GLY A 156 -19.85 -5.78 8.09
C GLY A 156 -20.69 -6.72 7.19
N PHE A 157 -20.38 -6.71 5.89
CA PHE A 157 -21.00 -7.58 4.90
C PHE A 157 -20.42 -8.99 5.01
N VAL A 158 -21.27 -10.02 5.03
CA VAL A 158 -20.83 -11.43 5.11
C VAL A 158 -20.27 -11.88 3.78
N ILE A 159 -19.02 -12.35 3.79
CA ILE A 159 -18.29 -12.77 2.56
C ILE A 159 -17.99 -14.27 2.52
N ALA A 160 -18.11 -14.95 3.67
CA ALA A 160 -17.97 -16.39 3.76
C ALA A 160 -18.65 -16.99 5.00
N ASP A 161 -19.12 -18.24 4.87
CA ASP A 161 -19.45 -19.13 5.98
C ASP A 161 -18.23 -19.99 6.33
N THR A 162 -17.70 -19.77 7.53
CA THR A 162 -16.50 -20.41 8.06
C THR A 162 -16.80 -21.50 9.07
N SER A 163 -18.07 -21.82 9.33
CA SER A 163 -18.48 -22.80 10.34
C SER A 163 -17.86 -24.19 10.12
N ALA A 164 -17.72 -24.60 8.86
CA ALA A 164 -17.08 -25.85 8.45
C ALA A 164 -15.64 -25.68 7.93
N ASP A 165 -15.05 -24.48 8.00
CA ASP A 165 -13.70 -24.22 7.52
C ASP A 165 -12.66 -24.91 8.43
N PRO A 166 -11.67 -25.64 7.88
CA PRO A 166 -10.69 -26.36 8.69
C PRO A 166 -9.83 -25.45 9.58
N VAL A 167 -9.68 -24.17 9.22
CA VAL A 167 -8.88 -23.17 9.94
C VAL A 167 -9.76 -22.32 10.83
N PHE A 168 -10.86 -21.79 10.29
CA PHE A 168 -11.69 -20.77 10.93
C PHE A 168 -12.98 -21.31 11.57
N ASN A 169 -13.15 -22.63 11.71
CA ASN A 169 -14.31 -23.22 12.38
C ASN A 169 -14.57 -22.62 13.77
N ASN A 170 -15.82 -22.77 14.21
CA ASN A 170 -16.34 -22.21 15.46
C ASN A 170 -16.04 -23.05 16.72
N GLN A 171 -14.97 -23.87 16.69
CA GLN A 171 -14.57 -24.64 17.88
C GLN A 171 -14.14 -23.70 19.02
N SER A 172 -14.54 -24.07 20.24
CA SER A 172 -14.07 -23.41 21.45
C SER A 172 -12.53 -23.51 21.55
N ASN A 173 -11.86 -22.39 21.85
CA ASN A 173 -10.40 -22.23 21.88
C ASN A 173 -9.68 -22.26 20.51
N ASN A 174 -10.39 -22.11 19.38
CA ASN A 174 -9.73 -21.88 18.10
C ASN A 174 -9.03 -20.51 18.08
N MET A 175 -7.70 -20.49 18.07
CA MET A 175 -6.92 -19.25 18.03
C MET A 175 -7.12 -18.42 16.74
N TRP A 176 -7.52 -19.07 15.65
CA TRP A 176 -7.84 -18.42 14.37
C TRP A 176 -9.26 -17.87 14.32
N ASN A 177 -10.13 -18.29 15.24
CA ASN A 177 -11.50 -17.79 15.40
C ASN A 177 -11.81 -17.58 16.90
N PRO A 178 -11.17 -16.59 17.56
CA PRO A 178 -11.34 -16.36 18.99
C PRO A 178 -12.73 -15.80 19.32
N THR A 179 -13.42 -15.20 18.35
CA THR A 179 -14.79 -14.70 18.50
C THR A 179 -15.85 -15.79 18.29
N GLN A 180 -15.44 -16.99 17.84
CA GLN A 180 -16.31 -18.09 17.45
C GLN A 180 -17.40 -17.67 16.45
N SER A 181 -17.11 -16.66 15.62
CA SER A 181 -18.06 -16.21 14.60
C SER A 181 -18.14 -17.27 13.50
N PRO A 182 -19.33 -17.69 13.07
CA PRO A 182 -19.48 -18.58 11.93
C PRO A 182 -19.23 -17.88 10.60
N TYR A 183 -19.11 -16.55 10.58
CA TYR A 183 -18.97 -15.77 9.36
C TYR A 183 -17.69 -14.95 9.31
N MET A 184 -17.10 -14.87 8.12
CA MET A 184 -16.14 -13.84 7.77
C MET A 184 -16.88 -12.63 7.22
N THR A 185 -16.54 -11.44 7.70
CA THR A 185 -17.18 -10.18 7.29
C THR A 185 -16.16 -9.16 6.82
N ILE A 186 -16.60 -8.23 5.99
CA ILE A 186 -15.80 -7.10 5.50
C ILE A 186 -16.57 -5.80 5.68
N THR A 187 -15.89 -4.72 6.05
CA THR A 187 -16.45 -3.37 6.08
C THR A 187 -16.72 -2.87 4.66
N LEU A 188 -17.94 -2.38 4.40
CA LEU A 188 -18.33 -1.86 3.09
C LEU A 188 -17.48 -0.64 2.68
N SER A 189 -17.28 -0.48 1.39
CA SER A 189 -16.66 0.73 0.85
C SER A 189 -17.61 1.91 0.99
N LEU A 190 -17.08 3.05 1.41
CA LEU A 190 -17.78 4.32 1.40
C LEU A 190 -17.61 4.97 0.03
N GLY A 191 -18.68 5.57 -0.49
CA GLY A 191 -18.70 6.08 -1.86
C GLY A 191 -19.78 7.11 -2.11
N ARG A 192 -19.77 7.69 -3.31
CA ARG A 192 -20.81 8.60 -3.81
C ARG A 192 -21.74 7.86 -4.75
N ILE A 193 -23.05 8.13 -4.67
CA ILE A 193 -24.01 7.61 -5.64
C ILE A 193 -24.17 8.63 -6.77
N ILE A 194 -23.72 8.27 -7.97
CA ILE A 194 -23.78 9.12 -9.17
C ILE A 194 -24.65 8.41 -10.20
N ASN A 195 -25.71 9.07 -10.68
CA ASN A 195 -26.69 8.47 -11.60
C ASN A 195 -27.21 7.10 -11.11
N SER A 196 -27.52 7.04 -9.81
CA SER A 196 -27.98 5.84 -9.12
C SER A 196 -26.95 4.71 -9.02
N THR A 197 -25.65 4.96 -9.22
CA THR A 197 -24.62 3.92 -9.03
C THR A 197 -23.55 4.33 -8.02
N LEU A 198 -23.10 3.38 -7.20
CA LEU A 198 -22.04 3.59 -6.22
C LEU A 198 -20.64 3.73 -6.86
N TYR A 199 -19.94 4.78 -6.46
CA TYR A 199 -18.54 5.02 -6.78
C TYR A 199 -17.74 5.13 -5.48
N PRO A 200 -16.88 4.13 -5.17
CA PRO A 200 -16.03 4.17 -3.99
C PRO A 200 -15.13 5.41 -3.98
N VAL A 201 -14.88 5.96 -2.80
CA VAL A 201 -14.05 7.15 -2.60
C VAL A 201 -12.62 6.74 -2.22
N ASN A 202 -11.64 7.45 -2.80
CA ASN A 202 -10.25 7.44 -2.40
C ASN A 202 -10.02 8.56 -1.37
N LYS A 203 -9.61 8.21 -0.14
CA LYS A 203 -9.20 9.17 0.90
C LYS A 203 -7.79 9.73 0.65
N GLY A 204 -6.93 8.97 -0.03
CA GLY A 204 -5.62 9.45 -0.46
C GLY A 204 -5.71 10.33 -1.70
N ASN A 205 -4.65 11.09 -1.98
CA ASN A 205 -4.52 11.78 -3.25
C ASN A 205 -3.97 10.79 -4.31
N SER A 206 -4.07 11.13 -5.60
CA SER A 206 -3.73 10.21 -6.70
C SER A 206 -2.37 10.48 -7.35
N TYR A 207 -1.50 11.27 -6.72
CA TYR A 207 -0.19 11.63 -7.23
C TYR A 207 0.92 10.82 -6.56
N LEU A 208 2.06 10.66 -7.24
CA LEU A 208 3.28 10.13 -6.63
C LEU A 208 4.03 11.27 -5.96
N ASP A 209 3.57 11.67 -4.77
CA ASP A 209 4.07 12.85 -4.08
C ASP A 209 4.42 12.66 -2.60
N LEU A 210 4.61 11.40 -2.20
CA LEU A 210 4.95 11.03 -0.82
C LEU A 210 3.94 11.61 0.18
N SER A 211 2.66 11.67 -0.19
CA SER A 211 1.55 11.95 0.74
C SER A 211 1.57 10.98 1.92
N ASN A 212 2.01 9.75 1.68
CA ASN A 212 2.23 8.74 2.71
C ASN A 212 3.35 9.09 3.72
N ILE A 213 4.20 10.09 3.44
CA ILE A 213 5.20 10.67 4.36
C ILE A 213 4.74 12.02 4.92
N TYR A 214 4.18 12.87 4.08
CA TYR A 214 3.90 14.27 4.41
C TYR A 214 2.46 14.55 4.87
N GLY A 215 1.57 13.59 4.72
CA GLY A 215 0.14 13.75 4.98
C GLY A 215 -0.60 14.32 3.77
N ASN A 216 -1.92 14.24 3.85
CA ASN A 216 -2.83 14.75 2.81
C ASN A 216 -3.47 16.10 3.18
N ASN A 217 -3.08 16.71 4.31
CA ASN A 217 -3.57 18.01 4.75
C ASN A 217 -2.47 18.77 5.50
N ASP A 218 -2.66 20.09 5.62
CA ASP A 218 -1.69 20.97 6.26
C ASP A 218 -1.47 20.67 7.75
N ASP A 219 -2.53 20.25 8.47
CA ASP A 219 -2.46 20.01 9.91
C ASP A 219 -1.59 18.79 10.24
N ASP A 220 -1.78 17.68 9.52
CA ASP A 220 -0.94 16.49 9.63
C ASP A 220 0.50 16.80 9.21
N ALA A 221 0.69 17.52 8.10
CA ALA A 221 2.01 17.94 7.66
C ALA A 221 2.74 18.78 8.74
N MET A 222 2.02 19.66 9.44
CA MET A 222 2.56 20.45 10.55
C MET A 222 2.86 19.62 11.80
N LYS A 223 2.01 18.63 12.12
CA LYS A 223 2.17 17.69 13.24
C LYS A 223 3.36 16.76 13.06
N LEU A 224 3.68 16.38 11.82
CA LEU A 224 4.80 15.49 11.47
C LEU A 224 6.17 16.18 11.46
N ARG A 225 6.24 17.49 11.70
CA ARG A 225 7.48 18.29 11.63
C ARG A 225 8.00 18.68 13.00
N THR A 226 9.33 18.76 13.10
CA THR A 226 10.00 19.38 14.25
C THR A 226 9.79 20.90 14.29
N ARG A 227 9.51 21.50 13.12
CA ARG A 227 9.44 22.95 12.88
C ARG A 227 10.75 23.66 13.16
N GLU A 228 11.84 22.92 13.07
CA GLU A 228 13.20 23.43 13.16
C GLU A 228 14.03 22.94 11.96
N ASN A 229 14.72 23.88 11.30
CA ASN A 229 15.63 23.61 10.18
C ASN A 229 15.01 22.80 9.02
N GLY A 230 13.69 22.85 8.87
CA GLY A 230 12.92 22.15 7.85
C GLY A 230 12.86 20.64 8.04
N MET A 231 13.05 20.12 9.27
CA MET A 231 13.12 18.67 9.52
C MET A 231 11.77 18.05 9.92
N MET A 232 11.56 16.82 9.48
CA MET A 232 10.51 15.91 9.94
C MET A 232 10.86 15.28 11.29
N SER A 233 9.84 15.00 12.09
CA SER A 233 9.95 14.38 13.40
C SER A 233 10.38 12.91 13.31
N LEU A 234 11.23 12.50 14.24
CA LEU A 234 11.67 11.12 14.44
C LEU A 234 11.71 10.83 15.94
N SER A 235 11.52 9.58 16.31
CA SER A 235 11.27 9.20 17.71
C SER A 235 12.05 7.97 18.14
N ASN A 236 12.24 7.89 19.46
CA ASN A 236 12.99 6.84 20.11
C ASN A 236 12.05 5.98 20.94
N TYR A 237 12.01 4.69 20.63
CA TYR A 237 11.15 3.73 21.31
C TYR A 237 11.98 2.90 22.28
N VAL A 238 11.71 3.05 23.58
CA VAL A 238 12.32 2.22 24.61
C VAL A 238 11.52 0.94 24.74
N THR A 239 12.15 -0.18 24.43
CA THR A 239 11.51 -1.49 24.43
C THR A 239 12.50 -2.55 24.92
N ASN A 240 12.09 -3.81 24.95
CA ASN A 240 12.98 -4.94 25.18
C ASN A 240 12.87 -5.91 24.01
N GLY A 241 13.91 -6.70 23.76
CA GLY A 241 13.83 -7.87 22.88
C GLY A 241 13.30 -9.11 23.64
N GLY A 242 12.68 -8.92 24.80
CA GLY A 242 12.42 -9.96 25.78
C GLY A 242 11.09 -10.67 25.55
N VAL A 243 11.20 -11.89 25.02
CA VAL A 243 10.66 -13.18 25.53
C VAL A 243 11.45 -14.32 24.85
N TYR A 244 11.96 -14.10 23.64
CA TYR A 244 12.70 -15.08 22.84
C TYR A 244 14.20 -14.78 22.66
N ASN A 245 14.62 -13.52 22.73
CA ASN A 245 16.04 -13.14 22.83
C ASN A 245 16.32 -12.50 24.20
N LYS A 246 16.50 -13.35 25.22
CA LYS A 246 16.73 -12.90 26.61
C LYS A 246 17.99 -12.05 26.81
N ALA A 247 18.90 -12.05 25.84
CA ALA A 247 20.12 -11.23 25.87
C ALA A 247 19.89 -9.77 25.46
N ILE A 248 18.69 -9.43 24.96
CA ILE A 248 18.33 -8.07 24.55
C ILE A 248 17.27 -7.54 25.51
N LEU A 249 17.71 -6.81 26.53
CA LEU A 249 16.85 -6.15 27.52
C LEU A 249 17.05 -4.65 27.44
N ASN A 250 15.96 -3.88 27.57
CA ASN A 250 15.96 -2.41 27.65
C ASN A 250 16.78 -1.75 26.52
N THR A 251 16.40 -2.04 25.27
CA THR A 251 17.01 -1.45 24.08
C THR A 251 16.18 -0.25 23.62
N THR A 252 16.87 0.76 23.11
CA THR A 252 16.21 1.87 22.39
C THR A 252 16.28 1.56 20.91
N VAL A 253 15.15 1.66 20.22
CA VAL A 253 15.09 1.72 18.75
C VAL A 253 14.95 3.20 18.40
N ALA A 254 16.04 3.84 17.95
CA ALA A 254 16.07 5.29 17.77
C ALA A 254 15.76 5.71 16.33
N ASN A 255 15.43 6.99 16.18
CA ASN A 255 15.25 7.68 14.91
C ASN A 255 14.22 6.99 13.99
N MET A 256 13.15 6.43 14.57
CA MET A 256 12.06 5.81 13.82
C MET A 256 10.98 6.83 13.49
N ALA A 257 10.07 6.47 12.58
CA ALA A 257 8.85 7.25 12.37
C ALA A 257 8.14 7.55 13.71
N PRO A 258 7.56 8.75 13.88
CA PRO A 258 7.11 9.25 15.18
C PRO A 258 5.91 8.49 15.73
N SER A 259 5.58 8.68 17.01
CA SER A 259 4.43 8.02 17.63
C SER A 259 3.16 8.89 17.59
N PRO A 260 1.97 8.30 17.77
CA PRO A 260 0.74 9.06 17.93
C PRO A 260 0.76 10.04 19.11
N GLN A 261 1.50 9.78 20.19
CA GLN A 261 1.55 10.68 21.35
C GLN A 261 2.28 11.98 21.03
N GLU A 262 3.25 11.93 20.11
CA GLU A 262 4.07 13.08 19.74
C GLU A 262 3.42 13.91 18.64
N THR A 263 2.64 13.27 17.78
CA THR A 263 2.07 13.88 16.58
C THR A 263 0.58 14.16 16.68
N ASP A 264 -0.16 13.48 17.56
CA ASP A 264 -1.63 13.49 17.57
C ASP A 264 -2.21 13.02 16.21
N ILE A 265 -1.52 12.07 15.57
CA ILE A 265 -1.98 11.34 14.38
C ILE A 265 -2.15 9.88 14.78
N PHE A 266 -3.31 9.32 14.50
CA PHE A 266 -3.65 7.95 14.91
C PHE A 266 -3.68 7.00 13.72
N PRO A 267 -3.17 5.77 13.88
CA PRO A 267 -3.16 4.80 12.80
C PRO A 267 -4.56 4.22 12.57
N ASN A 268 -4.87 3.88 11.33
CA ASN A 268 -6.10 3.19 10.91
C ASN A 268 -5.73 1.77 10.45
N LEU A 269 -5.69 0.84 11.40
CA LEU A 269 -5.29 -0.54 11.13
C LEU A 269 -6.52 -1.43 11.12
N SER A 270 -6.81 -2.05 9.96
CA SER A 270 -7.99 -2.92 9.77
C SER A 270 -7.95 -4.24 10.55
N ALA A 271 -6.91 -4.47 11.35
CA ALA A 271 -6.80 -5.59 12.29
C ALA A 271 -5.97 -5.16 13.51
N PRO A 272 -6.58 -4.89 14.69
CA PRO A 272 -5.78 -4.52 15.85
C PRO A 272 -5.51 -5.73 16.77
N GLN A 273 -4.24 -5.88 17.17
CA GLN A 273 -3.85 -6.22 18.54
C GLN A 273 -2.57 -5.47 18.97
N ILE A 274 -2.19 -4.37 18.31
CA ILE A 274 -1.27 -3.37 18.89
C ILE A 274 -2.11 -2.28 19.53
N ASN A 275 -1.72 -1.84 20.72
CA ASN A 275 -2.22 -0.60 21.27
C ASN A 275 -1.87 0.52 20.29
N VAL A 276 -2.86 1.30 19.87
CA VAL A 276 -2.67 2.39 18.88
C VAL A 276 -1.56 3.33 19.30
N LEU A 277 -1.36 3.51 20.61
CA LEU A 277 -0.32 4.36 21.15
C LEU A 277 1.11 3.81 20.91
N ASP A 278 1.27 2.50 20.73
CA ASP A 278 2.55 1.85 20.51
C ASP A 278 2.90 1.68 19.01
N ALA A 279 2.11 2.28 18.12
CA ALA A 279 2.36 2.31 16.69
C ALA A 279 3.37 3.39 16.28
N MET A 280 3.94 3.22 15.10
CA MET A 280 4.66 4.28 14.37
C MET A 280 3.71 4.91 13.35
N VAL A 281 3.72 6.24 13.23
CA VAL A 281 2.85 6.98 12.31
C VAL A 281 3.64 7.83 11.33
N SER A 282 2.99 8.12 10.21
CA SER A 282 3.53 8.91 9.11
C SER A 282 2.38 9.69 8.47
N GLY A 283 2.57 10.21 7.25
CA GLY A 283 1.50 10.83 6.47
C GLY A 283 0.36 9.88 6.08
N ASP A 284 0.62 8.57 6.10
CA ASP A 284 -0.35 7.51 5.89
C ASP A 284 -0.72 6.83 7.22
N THR A 285 -2.01 6.63 7.43
CA THR A 285 -2.57 6.04 8.66
C THR A 285 -2.26 4.54 8.78
N ARG A 286 -1.77 3.90 7.72
CA ARG A 286 -1.46 2.47 7.65
C ARG A 286 0.04 2.18 7.71
N ALA A 287 0.87 3.18 8.02
CA ALA A 287 2.34 3.05 8.07
C ALA A 287 2.85 1.91 8.97
N SER A 288 2.09 1.53 10.00
CA SER A 288 2.39 0.42 10.93
C SER A 288 1.64 -0.88 10.64
N GLU A 289 1.05 -1.05 9.45
CA GLU A 289 0.36 -2.30 9.07
C GLU A 289 1.30 -3.49 9.18
N ASN A 290 2.54 -3.34 8.68
CA ASN A 290 3.65 -4.25 8.94
C ASN A 290 4.95 -3.47 9.19
N ILE A 291 5.91 -4.15 9.80
CA ILE A 291 7.19 -3.54 10.21
C ILE A 291 8.12 -3.22 9.06
N GLN A 292 8.03 -3.94 7.93
CA GLN A 292 8.81 -3.63 6.74
C GLN A 292 8.38 -2.29 6.16
N LEU A 293 7.07 -2.06 6.07
CA LEU A 293 6.48 -0.80 5.66
C LEU A 293 6.90 0.34 6.60
N ALA A 294 6.77 0.17 7.92
CA ALA A 294 7.18 1.18 8.89
C ALA A 294 8.68 1.58 8.77
N ILE A 295 9.54 0.61 8.46
CA ILE A 295 10.97 0.85 8.19
C ILE A 295 11.16 1.64 6.88
N ILE A 296 10.41 1.33 5.82
CA ILE A 296 10.46 2.08 4.56
C ILE A 296 10.00 3.53 4.76
N HIS A 297 8.90 3.76 5.50
CA HIS A 297 8.49 5.11 5.90
C HIS A 297 9.61 5.84 6.64
N THR A 298 10.26 5.17 7.60
CA THR A 298 11.39 5.73 8.35
C THR A 298 12.57 6.11 7.44
N ILE A 299 12.91 5.28 6.44
CA ILE A 299 13.99 5.57 5.47
C ILE A 299 13.68 6.86 4.70
N TRP A 300 12.44 7.06 4.25
CA TRP A 300 12.05 8.27 3.50
C TRP A 300 11.93 9.52 4.37
N ILE A 301 11.51 9.40 5.64
CA ILE A 301 11.58 10.51 6.61
C ILE A 301 13.04 10.94 6.83
N ARG A 302 13.95 9.97 6.97
CA ARG A 302 15.39 10.23 7.12
C ARG A 302 15.98 10.87 5.85
N GLU A 303 15.56 10.45 4.65
CA GLU A 303 16.01 11.08 3.39
C GLU A 303 15.56 12.54 3.32
N HIS A 304 14.32 12.86 3.70
CA HIS A 304 13.89 14.26 3.80
C HIS A 304 14.80 15.06 4.73
N ASN A 305 15.11 14.52 5.91
CA ASN A 305 15.98 15.19 6.87
C ASN A 305 17.42 15.35 6.34
N PHE A 306 17.94 14.38 5.58
CA PHE A 306 19.21 14.50 4.87
C PHE A 306 19.18 15.67 3.87
N GLN A 307 18.12 15.79 3.06
CA GLN A 307 17.97 16.88 2.09
C GLN A 307 17.83 18.24 2.78
N ALA A 308 17.04 18.35 3.86
CA ALA A 308 16.88 19.57 4.65
C ALA A 308 18.23 20.06 5.22
N GLN A 309 19.01 19.15 5.81
CA GLN A 309 20.34 19.45 6.33
C GLN A 309 21.31 19.87 5.22
N LYS A 310 21.30 19.17 4.08
CA LYS A 310 22.11 19.52 2.90
C LYS A 310 21.81 20.92 2.40
N ILE A 311 20.53 21.26 2.26
CA ILE A 311 20.07 22.59 1.83
C ILE A 311 20.60 23.67 2.77
N LEU A 312 20.48 23.47 4.09
CA LEU A 312 20.96 24.43 5.09
C LEU A 312 22.49 24.59 5.06
N GLN A 313 23.24 23.51 4.84
CA GLN A 313 24.70 23.55 4.74
C GLN A 313 25.20 24.29 3.51
N GLU A 314 24.55 24.06 2.37
CA GLU A 314 24.89 24.71 1.10
C GLU A 314 24.38 26.16 1.05
N ASN A 315 23.36 26.49 1.85
CA ASN A 315 22.74 27.82 1.91
C ASN A 315 22.59 28.30 3.37
N PRO A 316 23.68 28.69 4.06
CA PRO A 316 23.62 29.13 5.46
C PRO A 316 22.71 30.33 5.71
N ASP A 317 22.43 31.14 4.69
CA ASP A 317 21.49 32.27 4.75
C ASP A 317 20.02 31.84 4.94
N LEU A 318 19.72 30.55 4.82
CA LEU A 318 18.42 29.96 5.14
C LEU A 318 18.27 29.58 6.62
N ALA A 319 19.31 29.74 7.45
CA ALA A 319 19.22 29.47 8.88
C ALA A 319 18.04 30.21 9.52
N GLY A 320 17.20 29.47 10.27
CA GLY A 320 15.97 30.00 10.87
C GLY A 320 14.77 30.13 9.92
N LYS A 321 14.89 29.74 8.64
CA LYS A 321 13.78 29.73 7.66
C LYS A 321 13.23 28.32 7.46
N ASP A 322 12.62 27.79 8.52
CA ASP A 322 12.11 26.41 8.57
C ASP A 322 11.26 26.02 7.35
N GLU A 323 10.22 26.81 7.05
CA GLU A 323 9.28 26.52 5.95
C GLU A 323 9.96 26.49 4.58
N GLU A 324 10.90 27.42 4.33
CA GLU A 324 11.61 27.48 3.06
C GLU A 324 12.53 26.26 2.86
N ILE A 325 13.17 25.78 3.94
CA ILE A 325 14.00 24.58 3.89
C ILE A 325 13.11 23.34 3.72
N TYR A 326 12.04 23.23 4.49
CA TYR A 326 11.10 22.12 4.44
C TYR A 326 10.52 21.92 3.04
N GLN A 327 9.98 22.97 2.41
CA GLN A 327 9.37 22.83 1.08
C GLN A 327 10.39 22.47 0.00
N ARG A 328 11.62 22.97 0.10
CA ARG A 328 12.72 22.59 -0.80
C ARG A 328 13.11 21.12 -0.60
N ALA A 329 13.23 20.67 0.65
CA ALA A 329 13.55 19.27 0.99
C ALA A 329 12.44 18.31 0.54
N ARG A 330 11.18 18.64 0.82
CA ARG A 330 9.99 17.91 0.34
C ARG A 330 10.01 17.77 -1.18
N ARG A 331 10.21 18.88 -1.90
CA ARG A 331 10.23 18.86 -3.38
C ARG A 331 11.35 17.99 -3.95
N ILE A 332 12.56 18.02 -3.39
CA ILE A 332 13.68 17.19 -3.85
C ILE A 332 13.43 15.71 -3.52
N THR A 333 12.97 15.41 -2.32
CA THR A 333 12.71 14.02 -1.89
C THR A 333 11.62 13.37 -2.74
N ILE A 334 10.55 14.12 -3.07
CA ILE A 334 9.51 13.67 -4.01
C ILE A 334 10.11 13.36 -5.38
N ALA A 335 11.01 14.21 -5.89
CA ALA A 335 11.64 13.99 -7.19
C ALA A 335 12.54 12.74 -7.20
N GLU A 336 13.30 12.50 -6.13
CA GLU A 336 14.10 11.28 -5.94
C GLU A 336 13.18 10.05 -5.89
N TYR A 337 12.07 10.11 -5.16
CA TYR A 337 11.06 9.05 -5.12
C TYR A 337 10.45 8.77 -6.50
N GLN A 338 9.98 9.80 -7.21
CA GLN A 338 9.42 9.66 -8.56
C GLN A 338 10.43 9.01 -9.53
N HIS A 339 11.69 9.41 -9.47
CA HIS A 339 12.77 8.80 -10.25
C HIS A 339 12.97 7.32 -9.90
N VAL A 340 13.11 6.99 -8.61
CA VAL A 340 13.26 5.60 -8.14
C VAL A 340 12.09 4.72 -8.59
N VAL A 341 10.86 5.21 -8.46
CA VAL A 341 9.65 4.48 -8.89
C VAL A 341 9.74 4.12 -10.38
N PHE A 342 10.06 5.10 -11.24
CA PHE A 342 10.01 4.89 -12.70
C PHE A 342 11.22 4.18 -13.30
N ASP A 343 12.42 4.48 -12.80
CA ASP A 343 13.66 4.02 -13.43
C ASP A 343 14.23 2.76 -12.75
N GLU A 344 13.81 2.44 -11.53
CA GLU A 344 14.29 1.27 -10.78
C GLU A 344 13.19 0.27 -10.41
N TYR A 345 12.09 0.72 -9.77
CA TYR A 345 11.02 -0.17 -9.31
C TYR A 345 10.18 -0.72 -10.45
N LEU A 346 9.59 0.13 -11.31
CA LEU A 346 8.73 -0.34 -12.41
C LEU A 346 9.44 -1.35 -13.32
N PRO A 347 10.70 -1.15 -13.75
CA PRO A 347 11.41 -2.16 -14.54
C PRO A 347 11.63 -3.50 -13.82
N ALA A 348 11.66 -3.52 -12.49
CA ALA A 348 11.70 -4.74 -11.70
C ALA A 348 10.30 -5.37 -11.57
N ALA A 349 9.27 -4.56 -11.32
CA ALA A 349 7.89 -4.99 -11.09
C ALA A 349 7.18 -5.46 -12.36
N ILE A 350 7.31 -4.76 -13.49
CA ILE A 350 6.58 -5.07 -14.75
C ILE A 350 7.48 -5.64 -15.85
N GLY A 351 8.80 -5.61 -15.65
CA GLY A 351 9.78 -6.26 -16.54
C GLY A 351 10.27 -5.43 -17.73
N PHE A 352 9.84 -4.18 -17.88
CA PHE A 352 10.34 -3.27 -18.90
C PHE A 352 10.44 -1.83 -18.39
N ARG A 353 11.25 -1.02 -19.07
CA ARG A 353 11.36 0.42 -18.79
C ARG A 353 10.20 1.17 -19.41
N MET A 354 9.60 2.07 -18.64
CA MET A 354 8.56 2.97 -19.12
C MET A 354 9.10 3.83 -20.28
N PRO A 355 8.24 4.26 -21.23
CA PRO A 355 8.63 5.17 -22.30
C PRO A 355 9.26 6.46 -21.76
N GLN A 356 10.02 7.18 -22.58
CA GLN A 356 10.51 8.51 -22.20
C GLN A 356 9.36 9.45 -21.87
N TYR A 357 9.59 10.37 -20.92
CA TYR A 357 8.58 11.36 -20.55
C TYR A 357 8.22 12.27 -21.74
N ALA A 358 6.93 12.34 -22.05
CA ALA A 358 6.41 13.10 -23.19
C ALA A 358 5.99 14.53 -22.82
N GLY A 359 6.13 14.93 -21.56
CA GLY A 359 5.65 16.21 -21.05
C GLY A 359 4.29 16.09 -20.33
N TYR A 360 3.95 17.16 -19.61
CA TYR A 360 2.69 17.29 -18.89
C TYR A 360 1.54 17.53 -19.89
N ASP A 361 0.43 16.83 -19.69
CA ASP A 361 -0.82 17.00 -20.43
C ASP A 361 -1.97 17.28 -19.46
N GLU A 362 -2.52 18.49 -19.53
CA GLU A 362 -3.63 18.95 -18.69
C GLU A 362 -4.97 18.23 -18.97
N ASN A 363 -5.07 17.45 -20.05
CA ASN A 363 -6.27 16.69 -20.39
C ASN A 363 -6.25 15.26 -19.83
N ILE A 364 -5.16 14.83 -19.19
CA ILE A 364 -5.08 13.51 -18.56
C ILE A 364 -5.78 13.54 -17.21
N TYR A 365 -6.81 12.69 -17.09
CA TYR A 365 -7.48 12.43 -15.83
C TYR A 365 -6.60 11.53 -14.95
N VAL A 366 -6.21 12.03 -13.79
CA VAL A 366 -5.17 11.43 -12.93
C VAL A 366 -5.72 10.71 -11.70
N ASP A 367 -7.04 10.69 -11.49
CA ASP A 367 -7.63 9.95 -10.37
C ASP A 367 -7.27 8.46 -10.47
N THR A 368 -6.95 7.84 -9.33
CA THR A 368 -6.57 6.41 -9.29
C THR A 368 -7.71 5.53 -9.77
N THR A 369 -7.41 4.58 -10.66
CA THR A 369 -8.46 3.69 -11.19
C THR A 369 -8.82 2.58 -10.20
N THR A 370 -10.09 2.17 -10.18
CA THR A 370 -10.60 1.18 -9.22
C THR A 370 -10.02 -0.22 -9.47
N TYR A 371 -9.79 -0.60 -10.72
CA TYR A 371 -9.22 -1.90 -11.08
C TYR A 371 -7.70 -1.94 -10.86
N PHE A 372 -7.01 -0.80 -10.87
CA PHE A 372 -5.65 -0.70 -10.35
C PHE A 372 -5.61 -0.94 -8.83
N SER A 373 -6.38 -0.17 -8.05
CA SER A 373 -6.33 -0.21 -6.57
C SER A 373 -6.90 -1.50 -5.97
N THR A 374 -7.98 -2.01 -6.54
CA THR A 374 -8.73 -3.13 -5.96
C THR A 374 -8.29 -4.49 -6.50
N ALA A 375 -7.53 -4.55 -7.60
CA ALA A 375 -7.09 -5.81 -8.20
C ALA A 375 -5.63 -5.81 -8.66
N ALA A 376 -5.27 -5.04 -9.69
CA ALA A 376 -3.98 -5.21 -10.38
C ALA A 376 -2.76 -4.91 -9.49
N PHE A 377 -2.78 -3.82 -8.71
CA PHE A 377 -1.64 -3.46 -7.87
C PHE A 377 -1.59 -4.22 -6.54
N ARG A 378 -2.56 -5.12 -6.31
CA ARG A 378 -2.52 -6.10 -5.20
C ARG A 378 -1.63 -7.30 -5.50
N TYR A 379 -0.93 -7.33 -6.64
CA TYR A 379 -0.02 -8.42 -6.99
C TYR A 379 1.00 -8.72 -5.87
N GLY A 380 1.38 -7.69 -5.11
CA GLY A 380 2.26 -7.82 -3.95
C GLY A 380 1.76 -8.83 -2.92
N HIS A 381 0.44 -8.98 -2.73
CA HIS A 381 -0.12 -9.94 -1.78
C HIS A 381 0.18 -11.41 -2.15
N SER A 382 0.37 -11.73 -3.43
CA SER A 382 0.86 -13.06 -3.87
C SER A 382 2.38 -13.20 -3.67
N ASN A 383 3.14 -12.11 -3.74
CA ASN A 383 4.61 -12.13 -3.62
C ASN A 383 5.11 -12.10 -2.17
N VAL A 384 4.27 -11.65 -1.23
CA VAL A 384 4.57 -11.70 0.20
C VAL A 384 4.73 -13.15 0.66
N ARG A 385 5.85 -13.40 1.32
CA ARG A 385 6.09 -14.62 2.07
C ARG A 385 6.89 -14.31 3.34
N PRO A 386 6.76 -15.13 4.39
CA PRO A 386 7.69 -15.08 5.51
C PRO A 386 9.12 -15.44 5.08
N TYR A 387 10.10 -14.69 5.56
CA TYR A 387 11.52 -14.80 5.16
C TYR A 387 12.47 -14.78 6.36
N ASN A 388 13.73 -15.14 6.15
CA ASN A 388 14.72 -15.24 7.23
C ASN A 388 15.32 -13.88 7.59
N ILE A 389 15.48 -13.60 8.89
CA ILE A 389 16.30 -12.48 9.35
C ILE A 389 17.74 -12.94 9.55
N VAL A 390 18.65 -12.28 8.84
CA VAL A 390 20.09 -12.45 8.94
C VAL A 390 20.69 -11.28 9.70
N ASP A 391 21.58 -11.58 10.62
CA ASP A 391 22.46 -10.60 11.24
C ASP A 391 23.45 -10.10 10.19
N GLY A 392 23.33 -8.83 9.80
CA GLY A 392 24.14 -8.27 8.73
C GLY A 392 25.62 -8.11 9.10
N CYS A 393 26.00 -8.26 10.37
CA CYS A 393 27.38 -8.23 10.85
C CYS A 393 28.07 -9.59 10.80
N THR A 394 27.36 -10.66 11.17
CA THR A 394 27.93 -12.01 11.24
C THR A 394 27.57 -12.87 10.05
N GLY A 395 26.47 -12.55 9.36
CA GLY A 395 25.85 -13.40 8.35
C GLY A 395 25.05 -14.57 8.91
N GLU A 396 24.92 -14.69 10.24
CA GLU A 396 24.17 -15.75 10.91
C GLU A 396 22.68 -15.41 11.01
N LEU A 397 21.83 -16.42 11.18
CA LEU A 397 20.40 -16.22 11.39
C LEU A 397 20.12 -15.65 12.78
N VAL A 398 19.25 -14.63 12.86
CA VAL A 398 18.76 -14.12 14.15
C VAL A 398 17.61 -15.00 14.61
N ALA A 399 17.77 -15.66 15.77
CA ALA A 399 16.71 -16.43 16.41
C ALA A 399 15.61 -15.50 16.96
N LEU A 400 14.40 -15.62 16.39
CA LEU A 400 13.24 -14.82 16.79
C LEU A 400 12.27 -15.61 17.68
N HIS A 401 12.47 -16.93 17.85
CA HIS A 401 11.66 -17.81 18.71
C HIS A 401 12.44 -19.07 19.21
N PRO A 402 12.19 -19.61 20.43
CA PRO A 402 12.99 -20.64 21.12
C PRO A 402 12.82 -22.07 20.59
N ASP A 403 11.67 -22.44 20.05
CA ASP A 403 11.50 -23.74 19.34
C ASP A 403 12.35 -23.86 18.05
N TYR A 404 13.10 -22.80 17.71
CA TYR A 404 13.88 -22.64 16.48
C TYR A 404 15.40 -22.64 16.77
N GLU A 405 15.83 -23.09 17.96
CA GLU A 405 17.25 -23.22 18.36
C GLU A 405 18.02 -24.32 17.59
N SER A 406 17.36 -25.13 16.76
CA SER A 406 17.99 -26.19 15.95
C SER A 406 17.86 -25.92 14.45
N THR A 407 18.99 -25.94 13.73
CA THR A 407 19.07 -25.79 12.26
C THR A 407 18.31 -26.89 11.49
N SER A 408 17.96 -27.98 12.16
CA SER A 408 17.26 -29.15 11.62
C SER A 408 15.74 -29.11 11.81
N SER A 409 15.21 -28.13 12.53
CA SER A 409 13.79 -28.02 12.81
C SER A 409 13.36 -26.56 12.81
N HIS A 410 12.87 -26.10 11.66
CA HIS A 410 12.12 -24.85 11.44
C HIS A 410 13.00 -23.58 11.32
N PRO A 411 13.12 -22.95 10.12
CA PRO A 411 13.79 -21.65 9.98
C PRO A 411 12.94 -20.46 10.47
N ASN A 412 13.62 -19.44 11.01
CA ASN A 412 13.10 -18.15 11.51
C ASN A 412 12.35 -17.36 10.42
N ARG A 413 11.05 -17.63 10.22
CA ARG A 413 10.25 -16.95 9.21
C ARG A 413 9.55 -15.70 9.79
N PHE A 414 10.04 -14.53 9.40
CA PHE A 414 9.57 -13.21 9.82
C PHE A 414 8.57 -12.65 8.80
N PHE A 415 7.31 -12.56 9.22
CA PHE A 415 6.29 -11.71 8.61
C PHE A 415 5.34 -11.30 9.73
N TYR A 416 5.14 -10.00 9.93
CA TYR A 416 4.39 -9.50 11.08
C TYR A 416 3.48 -8.34 10.68
N VAL A 417 2.18 -8.54 10.88
CA VAL A 417 1.09 -7.63 10.50
C VAL A 417 0.32 -7.10 11.71
N GLY A 418 1.04 -6.53 12.69
CA GLY A 418 0.43 -5.77 13.80
C GLY A 418 -0.51 -6.56 14.73
N ARG A 419 -0.60 -7.89 14.59
CA ARG A 419 -1.52 -8.71 15.37
C ARG A 419 -0.77 -9.56 16.39
N SER A 420 -0.85 -9.16 17.66
CA SER A 420 -0.60 -10.08 18.78
C SER A 420 -1.63 -11.20 18.71
N ILE A 421 -1.23 -12.36 18.21
CA ILE A 421 -1.92 -13.57 18.62
C ILE A 421 -1.76 -13.57 20.14
N GLY A 422 -2.87 -13.70 20.86
CA GLY A 422 -2.79 -14.11 22.24
C GLY A 422 -2.31 -15.56 22.25
N VAL A 423 -1.02 -15.74 21.98
CA VAL A 423 -0.33 -17.01 22.06
C VAL A 423 -0.21 -17.27 23.53
N ASP A 424 -0.71 -18.41 23.98
CA ASP A 424 -0.42 -18.81 25.34
C ASP A 424 1.09 -19.03 25.44
N PRO A 425 1.74 -18.43 26.44
CA PRO A 425 3.18 -18.56 26.60
C PRO A 425 3.57 -20.03 26.66
N PRO A 426 4.73 -20.42 26.10
CA PRO A 426 5.13 -21.83 26.06
C PRO A 426 4.99 -22.47 27.44
N PRO A 427 4.45 -23.70 27.54
CA PRO A 427 4.31 -24.37 28.83
C PRO A 427 5.66 -24.41 29.55
N ASN A 428 5.70 -23.92 30.79
CA ASN A 428 6.91 -23.79 31.63
C ASN A 428 7.86 -22.62 31.32
N SER A 429 7.49 -21.67 30.46
CA SER A 429 8.30 -20.47 30.20
C SER A 429 8.34 -19.46 31.34
N GLY A 430 7.36 -19.51 32.26
CA GLY A 430 7.20 -18.55 33.36
C GLY A 430 6.67 -17.18 32.91
N LEU A 431 6.18 -17.08 31.68
CA LEU A 431 5.73 -15.84 31.05
C LEU A 431 4.21 -15.67 31.13
N THR A 432 3.76 -14.43 31.06
CA THR A 432 2.34 -14.06 30.92
C THR A 432 2.02 -13.65 29.48
N ARG A 433 0.73 -13.63 29.13
CA ARG A 433 0.26 -13.26 27.79
C ARG A 433 0.58 -11.80 27.46
N GLU A 434 0.64 -10.93 28.46
CA GLU A 434 1.04 -9.52 28.35
C GLU A 434 2.53 -9.35 28.05
N GLN A 435 3.37 -10.34 28.38
CA GLN A 435 4.80 -10.31 28.09
C GLN A 435 5.13 -10.73 26.64
N LEU A 436 4.12 -11.19 25.88
CA LEU A 436 4.24 -11.59 24.49
C LEU A 436 3.80 -10.51 23.49
N ASP A 437 3.63 -9.26 23.94
CA ASP A 437 3.18 -8.14 23.08
C ASP A 437 4.08 -7.93 21.86
N TYR A 438 3.51 -7.81 20.67
CA TYR A 438 4.24 -7.77 19.40
C TYR A 438 4.37 -6.36 18.79
N THR A 439 4.52 -5.30 19.60
CA THR A 439 4.67 -3.93 19.07
C THR A 439 5.77 -3.81 17.99
N PRO A 440 5.62 -2.91 16.98
CA PRO A 440 6.62 -2.72 15.92
C PRO A 440 8.03 -2.53 16.46
N ALA A 441 8.20 -1.65 17.47
CA ALA A 441 9.49 -1.40 18.11
C ALA A 441 10.09 -2.66 18.74
N ARG A 442 9.28 -3.50 19.41
CA ARG A 442 9.76 -4.76 19.99
C ARG A 442 10.18 -5.76 18.92
N MET A 443 9.44 -5.86 17.82
CA MET A 443 9.81 -6.75 16.70
C MET A 443 11.11 -6.33 16.04
N ILE A 444 11.34 -5.03 15.89
CA ILE A 444 12.64 -4.49 15.45
C ILE A 444 13.72 -4.85 16.48
N ALA A 445 13.49 -4.63 17.77
CA ALA A 445 14.44 -4.98 18.82
C ALA A 445 14.85 -6.47 18.80
N LEU A 446 13.89 -7.39 18.61
CA LEU A 446 14.13 -8.83 18.48
C LEU A 446 15.06 -9.17 17.31
N ALA A 447 14.95 -8.44 16.20
CA ALA A 447 15.76 -8.63 14.99
C ALA A 447 17.20 -8.10 15.11
N SER A 448 17.60 -7.51 16.25
CA SER A 448 18.88 -6.79 16.35
C SER A 448 20.13 -7.66 16.30
N GLY A 449 20.07 -8.91 16.77
CA GLY A 449 21.26 -9.77 16.83
C GLY A 449 22.44 -9.08 17.55
N THR A 450 23.57 -8.96 16.84
CA THR A 450 24.77 -8.22 17.25
C THR A 450 24.78 -6.74 16.81
N GLY A 451 23.94 -6.38 15.83
CA GLY A 451 23.76 -5.03 15.29
C GLY A 451 22.51 -4.31 15.82
N ASN A 452 21.83 -3.55 14.96
CA ASN A 452 20.50 -3.00 15.21
C ASN A 452 19.45 -3.70 14.33
N GLY A 453 18.20 -3.71 14.80
CA GLY A 453 17.12 -4.45 14.15
C GLY A 453 16.74 -3.93 12.77
N VAL A 454 16.73 -2.61 12.59
CA VAL A 454 16.37 -1.98 11.31
C VAL A 454 17.31 -2.44 10.21
N ASP A 455 18.61 -2.34 10.44
CA ASP A 455 19.63 -2.67 9.45
C ASP A 455 19.62 -4.17 9.11
N ASN A 456 19.37 -5.04 10.10
CA ASN A 456 19.24 -6.48 9.85
C ASN A 456 17.99 -6.81 9.04
N ILE A 457 16.85 -6.17 9.33
CA ILE A 457 15.62 -6.35 8.56
C ILE A 457 15.82 -5.86 7.12
N VAL A 458 16.41 -4.67 6.92
CA VAL A 458 16.72 -4.13 5.58
C VAL A 458 17.69 -5.05 4.84
N THR A 459 18.78 -5.47 5.47
CA THR A 459 19.76 -6.41 4.89
C THR A 459 19.08 -7.70 4.44
N SER A 460 18.15 -8.21 5.24
CA SER A 460 17.41 -9.44 4.95
C SER A 460 16.42 -9.25 3.80
N MET A 461 15.67 -8.14 3.78
CA MET A 461 14.76 -7.81 2.67
C MET A 461 15.48 -7.70 1.33
N LEU A 462 16.72 -7.17 1.33
CA LEU A 462 17.55 -7.02 0.14
C LEU A 462 18.16 -8.34 -0.35
N ARG A 463 18.30 -9.33 0.54
CA ARG A 463 18.91 -10.63 0.22
C ARG A 463 17.88 -11.68 -0.19
N GLU A 464 16.73 -11.69 0.46
CA GLU A 464 15.72 -12.74 0.31
C GLU A 464 14.83 -12.50 -0.92
N PRO A 465 14.56 -13.54 -1.74
CA PRO A 465 13.61 -13.45 -2.84
C PRO A 465 12.16 -13.51 -2.35
N THR A 466 11.25 -12.89 -3.09
CA THR A 466 9.80 -13.00 -2.91
C THR A 466 9.29 -14.39 -3.28
N ALA A 467 8.03 -14.68 -2.97
CA ALA A 467 7.30 -15.73 -3.67
C ALA A 467 7.14 -15.38 -5.16
N GLU A 468 6.99 -16.40 -6.01
CA GLU A 468 6.61 -16.24 -7.40
C GLU A 468 5.21 -15.60 -7.48
N PHE A 469 4.98 -14.81 -8.54
CA PHE A 469 3.64 -14.30 -8.77
C PHE A 469 2.79 -15.39 -9.43
N ASP A 470 1.74 -15.79 -8.72
CA ASP A 470 0.67 -16.66 -9.20
C ASP A 470 -0.59 -16.45 -8.32
N ILE A 471 -1.58 -17.33 -8.45
CA ILE A 471 -2.80 -17.26 -7.63
C ILE A 471 -2.60 -17.80 -6.19
N MET A 472 -1.43 -18.35 -5.86
CA MET A 472 -1.14 -18.81 -4.51
C MET A 472 -0.88 -17.61 -3.60
N PHE A 473 -1.35 -17.72 -2.36
CA PHE A 473 -1.04 -16.76 -1.31
C PHE A 473 -0.50 -17.49 -0.11
N SER A 474 0.49 -16.90 0.54
CA SER A 474 1.03 -17.46 1.77
C SER A 474 -0.05 -17.58 2.85
N ASN A 475 -0.02 -18.67 3.61
CA ASN A 475 -0.90 -18.85 4.77
C ASN A 475 -0.74 -17.73 5.82
N ALA A 476 0.40 -17.03 5.83
CA ALA A 476 0.59 -15.84 6.68
C ALA A 476 -0.38 -14.70 6.34
N LEU A 477 -0.92 -14.67 5.12
CA LEU A 477 -1.91 -13.70 4.65
C LEU A 477 -3.33 -14.29 4.58
N ARG A 478 -3.46 -15.57 4.22
CA ARG A 478 -4.76 -16.25 4.08
C ARG A 478 -5.36 -16.72 5.41
N HIS A 479 -4.51 -17.01 6.39
CA HIS A 479 -4.90 -17.55 7.69
C HIS A 479 -4.44 -16.60 8.79
N MET A 480 -4.79 -15.32 8.68
CA MET A 480 -4.52 -14.39 9.76
C MET A 480 -5.46 -14.71 10.94
N PRO A 481 -5.01 -14.56 12.20
CA PRO A 481 -5.83 -14.85 13.37
C PRO A 481 -7.15 -14.07 13.34
N GLY A 482 -8.16 -14.50 14.10
CA GLY A 482 -9.52 -13.95 14.12
C GLY A 482 -10.17 -13.63 12.78
N ILE A 483 -10.32 -14.69 11.98
CA ILE A 483 -11.13 -14.81 10.77
C ILE A 483 -10.75 -13.80 9.68
N ILE A 484 -9.47 -13.70 9.36
CA ILE A 484 -8.99 -12.82 8.29
C ILE A 484 -8.26 -13.65 7.22
N ASP A 485 -8.80 -13.60 6.01
CA ASP A 485 -8.17 -14.10 4.79
C ASP A 485 -8.05 -12.94 3.80
N LEU A 486 -6.82 -12.44 3.60
CA LEU A 486 -6.59 -11.26 2.78
C LEU A 486 -7.04 -11.48 1.32
N PHE A 487 -6.86 -12.68 0.76
CA PHE A 487 -7.28 -12.93 -0.61
C PHE A 487 -8.81 -13.01 -0.73
N ALA A 488 -9.49 -13.62 0.24
CA ALA A 488 -10.95 -13.61 0.28
C ALA A 488 -11.50 -12.18 0.41
N ILE A 489 -10.85 -11.34 1.23
CA ILE A 489 -11.15 -9.90 1.37
C ILE A 489 -10.91 -9.17 0.05
N ASP A 490 -9.83 -9.47 -0.67
CA ASP A 490 -9.53 -8.82 -1.95
C ASP A 490 -10.59 -9.13 -3.02
N ILE A 491 -11.02 -10.39 -3.10
CA ILE A 491 -12.11 -10.82 -3.99
C ILE A 491 -13.40 -10.09 -3.61
N ALA A 492 -13.76 -10.11 -2.31
CA ALA A 492 -14.97 -9.45 -1.83
C ALA A 492 -14.94 -7.93 -2.10
N ARG A 493 -13.81 -7.26 -1.87
CA ARG A 493 -13.64 -5.84 -2.12
C ARG A 493 -13.82 -5.52 -3.61
N GLY A 494 -13.32 -6.38 -4.51
CA GLY A 494 -13.58 -6.27 -5.95
C GLY A 494 -15.06 -6.25 -6.29
N ARG A 495 -15.82 -7.18 -5.73
CA ARG A 495 -17.27 -7.28 -5.94
C ARG A 495 -18.03 -6.08 -5.36
N LEU A 496 -17.69 -5.66 -4.14
CA LEU A 496 -18.31 -4.51 -3.46
C LEU A 496 -17.95 -3.16 -4.11
N ASN A 497 -16.77 -3.06 -4.74
CA ASN A 497 -16.38 -1.91 -5.54
C ASN A 497 -16.93 -1.96 -6.98
N GLY A 498 -17.66 -3.03 -7.33
CA GLY A 498 -18.30 -3.18 -8.63
C GLY A 498 -17.30 -3.31 -9.78
N LEU A 499 -16.18 -4.01 -9.56
CA LEU A 499 -15.25 -4.32 -10.63
C LEU A 499 -15.94 -5.25 -11.65
N GLN A 500 -15.71 -4.98 -12.93
CA GLN A 500 -16.12 -5.88 -14.01
C GLN A 500 -15.47 -7.27 -13.88
N PRO A 501 -16.06 -8.31 -14.47
CA PRO A 501 -15.40 -9.61 -14.56
C PRO A 501 -14.06 -9.53 -15.28
N TYR A 502 -13.14 -10.42 -14.92
CA TYR A 502 -11.78 -10.47 -15.47
C TYR A 502 -11.73 -10.40 -17.00
N ASN A 503 -12.61 -11.13 -17.70
CA ASN A 503 -12.57 -11.19 -19.17
C ASN A 503 -12.81 -9.82 -19.83
N VAL A 504 -13.52 -8.90 -19.17
CA VAL A 504 -13.70 -7.51 -19.65
C VAL A 504 -12.37 -6.76 -19.63
N TYR A 505 -11.62 -6.86 -18.53
CA TYR A 505 -10.29 -6.26 -18.42
C TYR A 505 -9.28 -6.94 -19.35
N ARG A 506 -9.35 -8.27 -19.46
CA ARG A 506 -8.53 -9.05 -20.40
C ARG A 506 -8.74 -8.57 -21.84
N THR A 507 -9.98 -8.32 -22.26
CA THR A 507 -10.29 -7.79 -23.60
C THR A 507 -9.64 -6.45 -23.87
N ALA A 508 -9.59 -5.56 -22.88
CA ALA A 508 -8.98 -4.23 -23.01
C ALA A 508 -7.45 -4.24 -22.92
N TYR A 509 -6.89 -5.05 -22.01
CA TYR A 509 -5.49 -4.94 -21.60
C TYR A 509 -4.60 -6.10 -22.05
N HIS A 510 -5.15 -7.25 -22.42
CA HIS A 510 -4.35 -8.36 -22.90
C HIS A 510 -4.26 -8.34 -24.44
N PRO A 511 -3.07 -8.49 -25.05
CA PRO A 511 -2.92 -8.47 -26.51
C PRO A 511 -3.75 -9.51 -27.29
N ALA A 512 -3.92 -10.71 -26.74
CA ALA A 512 -4.83 -11.74 -27.28
C ALA A 512 -6.34 -11.44 -27.14
N GLY A 513 -6.72 -10.39 -26.40
CA GLY A 513 -8.11 -9.94 -26.24
C GLY A 513 -9.00 -10.90 -25.45
N ASP A 514 -10.28 -10.94 -25.82
CA ASP A 514 -11.35 -11.71 -25.19
C ASP A 514 -11.10 -13.24 -25.27
N VAL A 515 -11.36 -13.98 -24.18
CA VAL A 515 -11.29 -15.45 -24.16
C VAL A 515 -12.19 -16.10 -25.21
N TYR A 516 -13.37 -15.54 -25.49
CA TYR A 516 -14.31 -16.08 -26.47
C TYR A 516 -13.86 -15.91 -27.94
N ASN A 517 -12.77 -15.20 -28.19
CA ASN A 517 -12.11 -15.24 -29.50
C ASN A 517 -11.47 -16.61 -29.77
N ASN A 518 -11.28 -17.44 -28.74
CA ASN A 518 -10.83 -18.81 -28.91
C ASN A 518 -11.98 -19.71 -29.40
N ARG A 519 -11.74 -20.43 -30.51
CA ARG A 519 -12.71 -21.36 -31.12
C ARG A 519 -13.24 -22.47 -30.19
N ALA A 520 -12.54 -22.76 -29.10
CA ALA A 520 -12.98 -23.74 -28.10
C ALA A 520 -14.11 -23.19 -27.22
N CYS A 521 -14.38 -21.89 -27.28
CA CYS A 521 -15.32 -21.19 -26.42
C CYS A 521 -16.53 -20.70 -27.20
N ASP A 522 -17.72 -21.00 -26.68
CA ASP A 522 -18.98 -20.47 -27.19
C ASP A 522 -19.63 -19.64 -26.08
N ILE A 523 -19.69 -18.33 -26.32
CA ILE A 523 -20.32 -17.38 -25.39
C ILE A 523 -21.78 -17.74 -25.08
N ASN A 524 -22.46 -18.42 -26.00
CA ASN A 524 -23.86 -18.80 -25.87
C ASN A 524 -24.06 -20.15 -25.15
N ALA A 525 -23.00 -20.88 -24.84
CA ALA A 525 -23.12 -22.12 -24.07
C ALA A 525 -23.70 -21.84 -22.68
N ALA A 526 -24.32 -22.83 -22.03
CA ALA A 526 -24.79 -22.66 -20.65
C ALA A 526 -23.63 -22.63 -19.63
N GLU A 527 -22.62 -23.46 -19.86
CA GLU A 527 -21.36 -23.50 -19.12
C GLU A 527 -20.21 -23.59 -20.13
N ASP A 528 -19.08 -22.98 -19.83
CA ASP A 528 -17.89 -23.02 -20.67
C ASP A 528 -17.11 -24.33 -20.41
N PRO A 529 -16.57 -24.95 -21.46
CA PRO A 529 -15.71 -26.12 -21.30
C PRO A 529 -14.36 -25.74 -20.68
N VAL A 530 -13.64 -26.69 -20.09
CA VAL A 530 -12.37 -26.44 -19.37
C VAL A 530 -11.31 -25.83 -20.29
N GLU A 531 -11.41 -26.08 -21.59
CA GLU A 531 -10.57 -25.51 -22.64
C GLU A 531 -10.64 -23.97 -22.65
N CYS A 532 -11.75 -23.36 -22.24
CA CYS A 532 -11.85 -21.90 -22.11
C CYS A 532 -11.04 -21.35 -20.94
N PHE A 533 -11.05 -22.05 -19.82
CA PHE A 533 -10.25 -21.69 -18.65
C PHE A 533 -8.76 -21.98 -18.89
N SER A 534 -8.45 -22.96 -19.76
CA SER A 534 -7.09 -23.25 -20.22
C SER A 534 -6.50 -22.17 -21.13
N VAL A 535 -7.31 -21.20 -21.61
CA VAL A 535 -6.82 -19.99 -22.28
C VAL A 535 -6.26 -18.97 -21.29
N ILE A 536 -6.68 -19.06 -20.02
CA ILE A 536 -6.23 -18.16 -18.95
C ILE A 536 -4.95 -18.69 -18.33
N THR A 537 -4.90 -20.01 -18.05
CA THR A 537 -3.76 -20.66 -17.38
C THR A 537 -3.38 -21.98 -18.04
N SER A 538 -2.08 -22.27 -18.09
CA SER A 538 -1.54 -23.57 -18.50
C SER A 538 -1.61 -24.63 -17.41
N ASN A 539 -1.94 -24.27 -16.17
CA ASN A 539 -2.14 -25.21 -15.08
C ASN A 539 -3.52 -25.88 -15.20
N ALA A 540 -3.54 -27.14 -15.63
CA ALA A 540 -4.78 -27.89 -15.86
C ALA A 540 -5.66 -28.05 -14.61
N THR A 541 -5.05 -28.19 -13.42
CA THR A 541 -5.80 -28.27 -12.16
C THR A 541 -6.45 -26.92 -11.85
N LEU A 542 -5.72 -25.83 -12.02
CA LEU A 542 -6.26 -24.48 -11.82
C LEU A 542 -7.39 -24.17 -12.81
N ALA A 543 -7.22 -24.51 -14.09
CA ALA A 543 -8.27 -24.36 -15.11
C ALA A 543 -9.53 -25.15 -14.74
N SER A 544 -9.38 -26.38 -14.26
CA SER A 544 -10.50 -27.23 -13.82
C SER A 544 -11.20 -26.65 -12.58
N ASN A 545 -10.45 -26.13 -11.61
CA ASN A 545 -11.01 -25.50 -10.42
C ASN A 545 -11.75 -24.20 -10.74
N LEU A 546 -11.20 -23.37 -11.65
CA LEU A 546 -11.88 -22.17 -12.15
C LEU A 546 -13.19 -22.52 -12.86
N GLN A 547 -13.16 -23.54 -13.73
CA GLN A 547 -14.37 -24.03 -14.40
C GLN A 547 -15.40 -24.51 -13.37
N TYR A 548 -14.97 -25.29 -12.38
CA TYR A 548 -15.83 -25.81 -11.34
C TYR A 548 -16.54 -24.70 -10.57
N LEU A 549 -15.81 -23.65 -10.17
CA LEU A 549 -16.33 -22.52 -9.39
C LEU A 549 -17.24 -21.61 -10.21
N TYR A 550 -16.77 -21.13 -11.36
CA TYR A 550 -17.41 -20.02 -12.07
C TYR A 550 -18.37 -20.45 -13.16
N LYS A 551 -18.19 -21.65 -13.72
CA LYS A 551 -18.89 -22.19 -14.91
C LYS A 551 -18.71 -21.38 -16.20
N LYS A 552 -18.51 -20.07 -16.12
CA LYS A 552 -18.33 -19.13 -17.23
C LYS A 552 -17.14 -18.22 -17.00
N VAL A 553 -16.33 -17.99 -18.03
CA VAL A 553 -15.17 -17.09 -17.94
C VAL A 553 -15.56 -15.63 -17.70
N ASN A 554 -16.77 -15.25 -18.15
CA ASN A 554 -17.35 -13.92 -17.89
C ASN A 554 -17.86 -13.72 -16.46
N PHE A 555 -17.77 -14.72 -15.58
CA PHE A 555 -18.11 -14.56 -14.16
C PHE A 555 -16.90 -14.59 -13.24
N ILE A 556 -15.69 -14.79 -13.78
CA ILE A 556 -14.46 -14.80 -12.99
C ILE A 556 -14.22 -13.40 -12.42
N ASP A 557 -14.08 -13.31 -11.09
CA ASP A 557 -13.72 -12.07 -10.41
C ASP A 557 -12.41 -11.50 -10.97
N ALA A 558 -12.33 -10.16 -11.11
CA ALA A 558 -11.19 -9.49 -11.75
C ALA A 558 -9.83 -9.96 -11.22
N ILE A 559 -9.65 -9.91 -9.89
CA ILE A 559 -8.38 -10.31 -9.24
C ILE A 559 -8.08 -11.79 -9.44
N VAL A 560 -9.10 -12.66 -9.37
CA VAL A 560 -8.94 -14.11 -9.53
C VAL A 560 -8.42 -14.44 -10.92
N GLY A 561 -9.05 -13.86 -11.96
CA GLY A 561 -8.60 -14.10 -13.33
C GLY A 561 -7.25 -13.47 -13.63
N MET A 562 -6.97 -12.27 -13.09
CA MET A 562 -5.68 -11.61 -13.23
C MET A 562 -4.52 -12.40 -12.59
N PHE A 563 -4.76 -13.06 -11.46
CA PHE A 563 -3.72 -13.83 -10.76
C PHE A 563 -3.60 -15.26 -11.29
N ALA A 564 -4.66 -15.81 -11.87
CA ALA A 564 -4.60 -17.07 -12.61
C ALA A 564 -3.97 -16.93 -14.00
N GLU A 565 -3.92 -15.72 -14.57
CA GLU A 565 -3.41 -15.48 -15.92
C GLU A 565 -1.93 -15.86 -16.04
N ASP A 566 -1.59 -16.65 -17.05
CA ASP A 566 -0.22 -17.01 -17.35
C ASP A 566 0.64 -15.79 -17.74
N LYS A 567 1.88 -15.79 -17.27
CA LYS A 567 2.90 -14.81 -17.68
C LYS A 567 3.32 -15.07 -19.14
N GLN A 568 3.66 -14.03 -19.90
CA GLN A 568 4.08 -14.19 -21.31
C GLN A 568 5.34 -15.05 -21.47
N ALA A 569 6.24 -14.96 -20.49
CA ALA A 569 7.45 -15.75 -20.40
C ALA A 569 7.78 -16.01 -18.93
N SER A 570 8.60 -17.02 -18.65
CA SER A 570 9.09 -17.28 -17.29
C SER A 570 9.86 -16.09 -16.71
N THR A 571 10.50 -15.28 -17.56
CA THR A 571 11.22 -14.06 -17.17
C THR A 571 10.33 -12.84 -16.97
N SER A 572 9.06 -12.89 -17.37
CA SER A 572 8.10 -11.82 -17.10
C SER A 572 7.74 -11.85 -15.61
N PRO A 573 7.78 -10.70 -14.89
CA PRO A 573 7.44 -10.69 -13.47
C PRO A 573 5.94 -10.82 -13.20
N LEU A 574 5.10 -10.34 -14.12
CA LEU A 574 3.65 -10.27 -14.02
C LEU A 574 2.99 -10.67 -15.35
N PRO A 575 1.71 -11.08 -15.33
CA PRO A 575 0.97 -11.43 -16.54
C PRO A 575 0.51 -10.18 -17.31
N PRO A 576 0.16 -10.31 -18.61
CA PRO A 576 -0.12 -9.18 -19.50
C PRO A 576 -1.18 -8.19 -19.00
N THR A 577 -2.29 -8.69 -18.46
CA THR A 577 -3.42 -7.86 -18.06
C THR A 577 -3.01 -6.94 -16.91
N ILE A 578 -2.42 -7.50 -15.84
CA ILE A 578 -1.89 -6.70 -14.73
C ILE A 578 -0.82 -5.73 -15.24
N THR A 579 0.14 -6.23 -16.01
CA THR A 579 1.25 -5.45 -16.55
C THR A 579 0.79 -4.20 -17.30
N ASN A 580 -0.22 -4.34 -18.17
CA ASN A 580 -0.71 -3.23 -18.99
C ASN A 580 -1.61 -2.27 -18.20
N ILE A 581 -2.34 -2.75 -17.18
CA ILE A 581 -3.05 -1.89 -16.22
C ILE A 581 -2.05 -1.03 -15.43
N LEU A 582 -1.01 -1.65 -14.87
CA LEU A 582 0.03 -0.92 -14.12
C LEU A 582 0.71 0.11 -15.03
N ARG A 583 1.09 -0.27 -16.25
CA ARG A 583 1.68 0.66 -17.22
C ARG A 583 0.79 1.88 -17.45
N GLU A 584 -0.49 1.68 -17.74
CA GLU A 584 -1.42 2.79 -18.00
C GLU A 584 -1.55 3.70 -16.78
N GLU A 585 -1.73 3.13 -15.59
CA GLU A 585 -1.89 3.91 -14.36
C GLU A 585 -0.67 4.80 -14.09
N PHE A 586 0.53 4.22 -14.15
CA PHE A 586 1.76 4.97 -13.92
C PHE A 586 2.03 6.00 -15.03
N GLU A 587 1.76 5.69 -16.31
CA GLU A 587 1.85 6.69 -17.39
C GLU A 587 0.96 7.89 -17.13
N LYS A 588 -0.28 7.66 -16.67
CA LYS A 588 -1.21 8.71 -16.26
C LYS A 588 -0.65 9.53 -15.09
N LYS A 589 -0.11 8.88 -14.04
CA LYS A 589 0.45 9.60 -12.88
C LYS A 589 1.63 10.50 -13.25
N ARG A 590 2.45 10.09 -14.22
CA ARG A 590 3.58 10.89 -14.69
C ARG A 590 3.15 12.03 -15.60
N MET A 591 2.27 11.77 -16.57
CA MET A 591 1.90 12.77 -17.58
C MET A 591 0.81 13.75 -17.10
N GLY A 592 -0.03 13.33 -16.15
CA GLY A 592 -1.06 14.17 -15.52
C GLY A 592 -0.57 15.00 -14.33
N ASP A 593 0.71 14.90 -13.96
CA ASP A 593 1.29 15.63 -12.83
C ASP A 593 2.10 16.85 -13.30
N ARG A 594 1.57 18.05 -13.05
CA ARG A 594 2.24 19.32 -13.37
C ARG A 594 3.58 19.48 -12.64
N PHE A 595 3.70 18.87 -11.47
CA PHE A 595 4.88 18.92 -10.61
C PHE A 595 5.83 17.72 -10.85
N TRP A 596 5.64 16.93 -11.92
CA TRP A 596 6.56 15.87 -12.29
C TRP A 596 7.99 16.38 -12.43
N TYR A 597 8.97 15.69 -11.84
CA TYR A 597 10.34 16.20 -11.71
C TYR A 597 11.05 16.48 -13.04
N GLU A 598 10.72 15.75 -14.12
CA GLU A 598 11.27 15.99 -15.47
C GLU A 598 10.57 17.14 -16.21
N GLY A 599 9.57 17.77 -15.58
CA GLY A 599 8.84 18.91 -16.10
C GLY A 599 9.57 20.24 -15.92
N LYS A 600 8.80 21.29 -15.58
CA LYS A 600 9.33 22.67 -15.43
C LYS A 600 9.82 22.97 -14.02
N GLU A 601 9.67 22.04 -13.09
CA GLU A 601 10.03 22.24 -11.69
C GLU A 601 11.54 22.49 -11.56
N PHE A 602 12.36 21.64 -12.16
CA PHE A 602 13.81 21.63 -12.00
C PHE A 602 14.55 22.05 -13.27
N THR A 603 15.74 22.62 -13.09
CA THR A 603 16.69 22.84 -14.18
C THR A 603 17.26 21.51 -14.69
N ALA A 604 17.81 21.49 -15.90
CA ALA A 604 18.43 20.28 -16.45
C ALA A 604 19.57 19.72 -15.58
N GLN A 605 20.31 20.59 -14.88
CA GLN A 605 21.38 20.18 -13.96
C GLN A 605 20.82 19.54 -12.69
N GLU A 606 19.75 20.10 -12.13
CA GLU A 606 19.06 19.51 -10.98
C GLU A 606 18.41 18.17 -11.34
N ILE A 607 17.79 18.06 -12.52
CA ILE A 607 17.25 16.78 -13.02
C ILE A 607 18.37 15.73 -13.14
N ALA A 608 19.53 16.11 -13.68
CA ALA A 608 20.68 15.20 -13.78
C ALA A 608 21.19 14.76 -12.39
N ALA A 609 21.18 15.66 -11.41
CA ALA A 609 21.54 15.33 -10.02
C ALA A 609 20.51 14.39 -9.37
N ILE A 610 19.21 14.64 -9.57
CA ILE A 610 18.12 13.76 -9.09
C ILE A 610 18.27 12.35 -9.69
N LYS A 611 18.49 12.26 -11.01
CA LYS A 611 18.68 10.97 -11.71
C LYS A 611 19.98 10.22 -11.34
N ALA A 612 20.88 10.86 -10.61
CA ALA A 612 22.08 10.22 -10.08
C ALA A 612 21.82 9.56 -8.71
N VAL A 613 20.71 9.90 -8.05
CA VAL A 613 20.29 9.32 -6.78
C VAL A 613 19.51 8.04 -7.03
N THR A 614 20.06 6.92 -6.55
CA THR A 614 19.42 5.62 -6.67
C THR A 614 18.85 5.16 -5.34
N MET A 615 17.93 4.19 -5.36
CA MET A 615 17.39 3.60 -4.12
C MET A 615 18.51 2.96 -3.28
N LYS A 616 19.55 2.44 -3.92
CA LYS A 616 20.78 2.01 -3.24
C LYS A 616 21.38 3.13 -2.39
N GLN A 617 21.55 4.32 -2.97
CA GLN A 617 22.14 5.45 -2.24
C GLN A 617 21.24 5.91 -1.10
N ILE A 618 19.92 5.94 -1.30
CA ILE A 618 18.95 6.29 -0.26
C ILE A 618 19.05 5.30 0.90
N ILE A 619 19.12 3.99 0.65
CA ILE A 619 19.30 2.99 1.70
C ILE A 619 20.64 3.20 2.42
N GLU A 620 21.76 3.32 1.69
CA GLU A 620 23.11 3.45 2.27
C GLU A 620 23.32 4.78 3.03
N ARG A 621 22.54 5.84 2.73
CA ARG A 621 22.54 7.12 3.47
C ARG A 621 21.77 7.03 4.79
N ASN A 622 20.66 6.29 4.79
CA ASN A 622 19.66 6.31 5.87
C ASN A 622 19.67 5.07 6.78
N THR A 623 20.62 4.15 6.54
CA THR A 623 20.87 2.91 7.31
C THR A 623 22.38 2.70 7.48
N ASN A 624 22.81 1.73 8.30
CA ASN A 624 24.21 1.27 8.28
C ASN A 624 24.45 0.11 7.31
N VAL A 625 23.48 -0.23 6.48
CA VAL A 625 23.63 -1.25 5.44
C VAL A 625 24.60 -0.73 4.38
N ILE A 626 25.54 -1.59 3.99
CA ILE A 626 26.55 -1.36 2.96
C ILE A 626 26.48 -2.49 1.92
N ASN A 627 27.15 -2.29 0.79
CA ASN A 627 27.14 -3.24 -0.32
C ASN A 627 25.72 -3.51 -0.83
N VAL A 628 24.84 -2.50 -0.78
CA VAL A 628 23.52 -2.62 -1.38
C VAL A 628 23.72 -2.86 -2.89
N GLN A 629 22.99 -3.80 -3.46
CA GLN A 629 23.07 -4.14 -4.88
C GLN A 629 22.66 -2.96 -5.77
N VAL A 630 23.06 -2.97 -7.04
CA VAL A 630 22.79 -1.86 -7.97
C VAL A 630 21.31 -1.49 -8.06
N ASN A 631 20.42 -2.50 -8.08
CA ASN A 631 18.98 -2.31 -8.01
C ASN A 631 18.45 -3.09 -6.79
N PRO A 632 18.08 -2.41 -5.68
CA PRO A 632 17.57 -3.02 -4.45
C PRO A 632 16.33 -3.90 -4.63
N PHE A 633 15.58 -3.70 -5.71
CA PHE A 633 14.37 -4.46 -6.04
C PHE A 633 14.67 -5.83 -6.67
N LYS A 634 15.95 -6.13 -6.95
CA LYS A 634 16.41 -7.43 -7.42
C LYS A 634 17.45 -8.03 -6.48
N ASN A 635 17.47 -9.37 -6.34
CA ASN A 635 18.45 -10.03 -5.48
C ASN A 635 19.88 -9.68 -5.95
N PRO A 636 20.89 -9.72 -5.08
CA PRO A 636 22.28 -9.52 -5.48
C PRO A 636 22.69 -10.50 -6.59
N GLY A 637 23.39 -9.99 -7.60
CA GLY A 637 24.02 -10.76 -8.67
C GLY A 637 25.03 -11.76 -8.14
N ALA A 638 25.33 -12.80 -8.92
CA ALA A 638 26.32 -13.81 -8.55
C ALA A 638 27.72 -13.24 -8.25
N ASN A 639 28.04 -12.05 -8.78
CA ASN A 639 29.31 -11.35 -8.57
C ASN A 639 29.18 -10.12 -7.66
N GLU A 640 27.99 -9.84 -7.12
CA GLU A 640 27.80 -8.74 -6.18
C GLU A 640 28.05 -9.23 -4.76
N THR A 641 28.83 -8.47 -3.98
CA THR A 641 28.94 -8.71 -2.53
C THR A 641 27.56 -8.54 -1.92
N PRO A 642 27.04 -9.54 -1.19
CA PRO A 642 25.73 -9.43 -0.57
C PRO A 642 25.69 -8.25 0.43
N PRO A 643 24.54 -7.58 0.57
CA PRO A 643 24.35 -6.55 1.59
C PRO A 643 24.75 -7.04 2.98
N SER A 644 25.36 -6.14 3.75
CA SER A 644 25.84 -6.39 5.12
C SER A 644 25.78 -5.09 5.94
N VAL A 645 26.03 -5.17 7.24
CA VAL A 645 26.07 -3.99 8.12
C VAL A 645 27.51 -3.51 8.26
N GLY A 646 27.76 -2.24 7.93
CA GLY A 646 29.11 -1.68 7.91
C GLY A 646 29.69 -1.32 9.29
N ASN A 647 28.82 -1.01 10.26
CA ASN A 647 29.21 -0.60 11.61
C ASN A 647 28.58 -1.51 12.66
N CYS A 648 29.31 -2.55 13.05
CA CYS A 648 28.83 -3.52 14.03
C CYS A 648 28.98 -3.01 15.47
N GLY A 649 27.87 -2.62 16.09
CA GLY A 649 27.77 -2.27 17.50
C GLY A 649 26.32 -1.95 17.91
N LYS A 650 25.87 -2.49 19.05
CA LYS A 650 24.51 -2.26 19.58
C LYS A 650 24.27 -0.75 19.82
N GLY A 651 23.11 -0.24 19.39
CA GLY A 651 22.66 1.13 19.66
C GLY A 651 23.32 2.24 18.82
N LYS A 652 24.05 1.88 17.75
CA LYS A 652 24.51 2.85 16.75
C LYS A 652 23.47 2.97 15.65
N ASP A 653 22.34 3.56 15.97
CA ASP A 653 21.38 3.94 14.94
C ASP A 653 22.06 4.91 13.97
N PRO A 654 21.69 4.87 12.67
CA PRO A 654 22.25 5.82 11.73
C PRO A 654 21.89 7.23 12.20
N GLU A 655 22.88 7.99 12.65
CA GLU A 655 22.80 9.44 12.49
C GLU A 655 22.77 9.69 10.98
N PRO A 656 21.89 10.58 10.46
CA PRO A 656 21.93 10.98 9.07
C PRO A 656 23.38 11.29 8.71
N LYS A 657 23.94 10.59 7.71
CA LYS A 657 25.31 10.86 7.26
C LYS A 657 25.32 12.27 6.71
N VAL A 658 25.68 13.22 7.57
CA VAL A 658 25.73 14.65 7.25
C VAL A 658 26.62 14.81 6.01
N PRO A 659 26.13 15.47 4.94
CA PRO A 659 26.94 15.67 3.74
C PRO A 659 28.29 16.28 4.12
N ALA A 660 29.39 15.64 3.69
CA ALA A 660 30.72 16.20 3.94
C ALA A 660 30.84 17.54 3.19
N LYS A 661 31.42 18.56 3.84
CA LYS A 661 31.73 19.85 3.17
C LYS A 661 32.69 19.61 1.99
N GLY A 662 32.12 19.53 0.80
CA GLY A 662 32.82 19.51 -0.49
C GLY A 662 33.44 18.16 -0.86
N LYS A 663 32.83 17.48 -1.83
CA LYS A 663 33.52 16.68 -2.87
C LYS A 663 32.62 16.10 -3.98
N ASP A 664 31.35 16.48 -4.08
CA ASP A 664 30.58 16.18 -5.30
C ASP A 664 30.84 17.23 -6.39
N PRO A 665 31.04 16.80 -7.66
CA PRO A 665 31.34 17.69 -8.76
C PRO A 665 30.10 18.54 -9.09
N GLU A 666 30.23 19.85 -8.94
CA GLU A 666 29.32 20.87 -9.48
C GLU A 666 27.81 20.59 -9.31
N ALA A 667 27.35 20.40 -8.08
CA ALA A 667 25.96 20.69 -7.77
C ALA A 667 25.74 22.19 -7.93
N ALA A 668 24.87 22.57 -8.87
CA ALA A 668 24.54 23.95 -9.16
C ALA A 668 24.12 24.64 -7.85
N LYS A 669 24.76 25.77 -7.52
CA LYS A 669 24.20 26.73 -6.55
C LYS A 669 22.75 26.97 -6.99
N VAL A 670 21.77 26.50 -6.21
CA VAL A 670 20.35 26.75 -6.47
C VAL A 670 20.18 28.27 -6.62
N PRO A 671 19.96 28.81 -7.83
CA PRO A 671 19.91 30.25 -7.99
C PRO A 671 18.58 30.72 -7.44
N ALA A 672 18.62 31.57 -6.42
CA ALA A 672 17.49 32.40 -6.08
C ALA A 672 17.12 33.26 -7.31
N LYS A 673 15.96 33.00 -7.92
CA LYS A 673 15.26 33.97 -8.76
C LYS A 673 13.77 33.94 -8.39
N ALA A 674 13.10 35.05 -8.11
CA ALA A 674 13.49 36.45 -8.16
C ALA A 674 12.68 37.25 -7.13
N LYS A 675 13.26 38.37 -6.67
CA LYS A 675 12.60 39.41 -5.87
C LYS A 675 11.27 39.82 -6.50
N ASP A 676 10.28 40.07 -5.64
CA ASP A 676 9.01 40.71 -5.96
C ASP A 676 9.19 41.95 -6.85
N PRO A 677 8.47 42.07 -7.97
CA PRO A 677 8.20 43.38 -8.53
C PRO A 677 7.17 44.05 -7.62
N GLY A 678 7.59 45.12 -6.93
CA GLY A 678 6.69 45.96 -6.14
C GLY A 678 5.48 46.45 -6.96
N PRO A 679 4.40 46.87 -6.27
CA PRO A 679 3.10 47.09 -6.91
C PRO A 679 3.20 48.12 -8.03
N ALA A 680 2.76 47.72 -9.22
CA ALA A 680 2.63 48.62 -10.36
C ALA A 680 1.66 49.75 -10.00
N LYS A 681 2.18 50.99 -10.05
CA LYS A 681 1.37 52.20 -9.92
C LYS A 681 0.28 52.21 -11.00
N GLY A 682 -0.96 52.39 -10.57
CA GLY A 682 -2.13 52.48 -11.43
C GLY A 682 -2.02 53.57 -12.50
N PRO A 683 -2.80 53.48 -13.59
CA PRO A 683 -2.67 54.36 -14.72
C PRO A 683 -3.06 55.80 -14.36
N ALA A 684 -2.17 56.73 -14.69
CA ALA A 684 -2.38 58.15 -14.58
C ALA A 684 -3.50 58.61 -15.53
N LYS A 685 -4.40 59.46 -15.01
CA LYS A 685 -5.44 60.17 -15.75
C LYS A 685 -4.80 60.97 -16.91
N GLY A 686 -5.14 60.61 -18.14
CA GLY A 686 -4.80 61.33 -19.38
C GLY A 686 -6.04 61.89 -20.04
N LYS A 687 -5.99 63.19 -20.36
CA LYS A 687 -7.10 64.09 -20.73
C LYS A 687 -7.78 63.75 -22.07
N THR A 688 -9.07 64.09 -22.11
CA THR A 688 -9.90 64.32 -23.31
C THR A 688 -9.29 65.36 -24.26
N PRO A 689 -9.59 65.24 -25.56
CA PRO A 689 -10.03 66.39 -26.32
C PRO A 689 -11.30 66.10 -27.14
N THR A 690 -12.30 66.97 -27.00
CA THR A 690 -13.41 67.19 -27.95
C THR A 690 -12.94 68.19 -29.05
N PRO A 691 -13.76 68.54 -30.06
CA PRO A 691 -14.29 67.69 -31.14
C PRO A 691 -14.01 68.30 -32.54
N SER A 692 -14.16 67.50 -33.60
CA SER A 692 -14.55 67.96 -34.95
C SER A 692 -15.10 66.81 -35.77
#